data_AF-A0A8C5L2K9-F1
#
_entry.id   AF-A0A8C5L2K9-F1
#
_cell.length_a   1.000
_cell.length_b   1.000
_cell.length_c   1.000
_cell.angle_alpha   90.00
_cell.angle_beta   90.00
_cell.angle_gamma   90.00
#
_symmetry.space_group_name_H-M   'P 1'
#
loop_
_entity.id
_entity.type
_entity.pdbx_description
1 polymer ?
#
loop_
_entity_poly.entity_id
_entity_poly.type
_entity_poly.pdbx_seq_one_letter_code
_entity_poly.pdbx_strand_id
1 'polypeptide(L)'
;MTQQPQEDFNRSVEDAQAWMKAVQERLQLNDNTQGPRAALEARLRETEKICQLEPEGHVKVDLVLRAAEALLAACREDQKPEILAQLRDIKAQWEETVTYMTHCHSRIEWVWLHWREYLLARDEFYRWFQKMMVTLEPRVELQLGLKEKQWQLSHAQVLLHNAHNQAVLVDRLLEEAASLFNRIGDPSVDEDAQKRMKAEYDTVKARAQDRVDLLAQVAQEHEQYQAGVDEFQLWLKAVVEKVHSCLGRGSTLSTKLRLSAMQDIAKDFPRGEESLKRLEEQATGVIRNTSPLGAEKISDELEEMRKVLEKLRLLWEEEERRLQDLLQSKGACEQQIQRLEAELGEFQKGLQRLAREGLEPTAGATTEDELVAQWRLHSATRAALAAKEPRADRLQAQLKELVTLPDLQPLADSVVAALQEYQSMKGKSTRLQNATRAELWQRFQRPLHGLQLWRALAQRLLDVTGSLPDLPSIHTFLPQIEAALTESSRLKEQLAMLQLKTDLLGSMFGQERAAALLEQVAGSVRDRELLHNSLLQRKSKLQSLLAQHKDFGTAFEPLQRKLLDLQVRIQAEKGFQRDLPGKQTQLLRLQGLQEEGLDLRAQIEAVRPLVQGNPNNQHKVDQLSSDHQALQRSLEDLVDRCQQSVREHCTFRHRLLDLQQWVTTATQKLESHQEEAGPWDAESQEAEIERLLAEIAEKEVHLPLLEALGQVVMAKSTPEGAAVVQEDLRALAQSWQALKLLEESLLSLIRSWQPQRTDVDSGKKLVFTNNIPKSGFLINPVDPLPRRRHRGNLLEEEAGPQGDFSQLLRNFEQWLQVENSKLARVLATRTVSAEDRRTGETALQELEARIPEGQHLFENLLHLRPARRPSDGLEDLRYRWMLYKSKLKDSGHLLMQSSPGEQTGRQKSRRRWRGPCSLLRKACRVALPLQLLLLLLLLLLFLLPAGREERSCALANNFARSFALMLRYNGPPPT
;
A
#
# COMPACT_ATOMS: atom_id res chain seq x y z
N MET A 1 5.80 176.62 1.95
CA MET A 1 7.12 175.93 1.97
C MET A 1 6.86 174.45 1.75
N THR A 2 6.50 174.06 0.52
CA THR A 2 5.87 172.76 0.21
C THR A 2 6.67 171.88 -0.75
N GLN A 3 7.75 172.40 -1.34
CA GLN A 3 8.55 171.66 -2.33
C GLN A 3 9.26 170.45 -1.71
N GLN A 4 9.97 170.61 -0.59
CA GLN A 4 10.76 169.52 0.00
C GLN A 4 9.90 168.30 0.44
N PRO A 5 8.75 168.45 1.14
CA PRO A 5 7.86 167.31 1.41
C PRO A 5 7.30 166.65 0.14
N GLN A 6 7.10 167.40 -0.95
CA GLN A 6 6.65 166.85 -2.23
C GLN A 6 7.77 166.08 -2.92
N GLU A 7 9.01 166.59 -2.89
CA GLU A 7 10.19 165.92 -3.46
C GLU A 7 10.54 164.63 -2.70
N ASP A 8 10.44 164.63 -1.36
CA ASP A 8 10.67 163.44 -0.55
C ASP A 8 9.53 162.40 -0.69
N PHE A 9 8.27 162.85 -0.82
CA PHE A 9 7.15 161.96 -1.18
C PHE A 9 7.34 161.36 -2.57
N ASN A 10 7.56 162.17 -3.61
CA ASN A 10 7.78 161.70 -4.99
C ASN A 10 8.96 160.70 -5.06
N ARG A 11 10.08 160.99 -4.38
CA ARG A 11 11.21 160.04 -4.32
C ARG A 11 10.82 158.73 -3.65
N SER A 12 10.06 158.76 -2.54
CA SER A 12 9.60 157.52 -1.88
C SER A 12 8.64 156.71 -2.77
N VAL A 13 7.79 157.39 -3.53
CA VAL A 13 6.86 156.81 -4.52
C VAL A 13 7.64 156.11 -5.64
N GLU A 14 8.62 156.80 -6.23
CA GLU A 14 9.53 156.27 -7.24
C GLU A 14 10.35 155.07 -6.73
N ASP A 15 10.92 155.17 -5.52
CA ASP A 15 11.68 154.09 -4.86
C ASP A 15 10.84 152.82 -4.66
N ALA A 16 9.60 152.96 -4.19
CA ALA A 16 8.69 151.85 -3.97
C ALA A 16 8.25 151.22 -5.30
N GLN A 17 7.91 152.04 -6.31
CA GLN A 17 7.53 151.56 -7.64
C GLN A 17 8.68 150.86 -8.36
N ALA A 18 9.91 151.38 -8.26
CA ALA A 18 11.10 150.75 -8.83
C ALA A 18 11.40 149.39 -8.17
N TRP A 19 11.27 149.30 -6.84
CA TRP A 19 11.42 148.03 -6.12
C TRP A 19 10.33 147.02 -6.52
N MET A 20 9.05 147.43 -6.55
CA MET A 20 7.93 146.55 -6.90
C MET A 20 8.07 146.04 -8.34
N LYS A 21 8.43 146.92 -9.28
CA LYS A 21 8.69 146.55 -10.67
C LYS A 21 9.84 145.54 -10.80
N ALA A 22 10.97 145.77 -10.12
CA ALA A 22 12.10 144.84 -10.15
C ALA A 22 11.77 143.46 -9.55
N VAL A 23 10.87 143.42 -8.56
CA VAL A 23 10.32 142.17 -8.01
C VAL A 23 9.38 141.50 -9.01
N GLN A 24 8.44 142.23 -9.62
CA GLN A 24 7.52 141.70 -10.64
C GLN A 24 8.28 141.15 -11.87
N GLU A 25 9.31 141.84 -12.36
CA GLU A 25 10.17 141.36 -13.46
C GLU A 25 10.90 140.06 -13.09
N ARG A 26 11.44 139.96 -11.86
CA ARG A 26 12.07 138.72 -11.37
C ARG A 26 11.08 137.58 -11.20
N LEU A 27 9.83 137.86 -10.81
CA LEU A 27 8.76 136.87 -10.74
C LEU A 27 8.40 136.37 -12.15
N GLN A 28 8.16 137.26 -13.12
CA GLN A 28 7.81 136.89 -14.50
C GLN A 28 8.83 135.95 -15.15
N LEU A 29 10.13 136.11 -14.86
CA LEU A 29 11.19 135.21 -15.34
C LEU A 29 11.16 133.81 -14.67
N ASN A 30 10.63 133.70 -13.46
CA ASN A 30 10.54 132.45 -12.70
C ASN A 30 9.16 131.79 -12.74
N ASP A 31 8.12 132.51 -13.16
CA ASP A 31 6.71 132.11 -13.08
C ASP A 31 6.29 131.09 -14.16
N ASN A 32 7.04 129.99 -14.22
CA ASN A 32 6.91 128.93 -15.21
C ASN A 32 7.15 127.57 -14.55
N THR A 33 6.22 126.63 -14.75
CA THR A 33 6.28 125.26 -14.21
C THR A 33 6.91 124.25 -15.17
N GLN A 34 7.18 124.65 -16.43
CA GLN A 34 7.65 123.77 -17.50
C GLN A 34 9.17 123.56 -17.49
N GLY A 35 9.62 122.35 -17.81
CA GLY A 35 11.02 121.92 -17.89
C GLY A 35 11.44 120.97 -16.76
N PRO A 36 12.72 120.55 -16.77
CA PRO A 36 13.20 119.47 -15.90
C PRO A 36 13.20 119.86 -14.42
N ARG A 37 13.07 118.86 -13.54
CA ARG A 37 12.89 119.05 -12.09
C ARG A 37 13.95 119.95 -11.44
N ALA A 38 15.20 119.87 -11.89
CA ALA A 38 16.29 120.73 -11.40
C ALA A 38 16.06 122.22 -11.72
N ALA A 39 15.44 122.55 -12.86
CA ALA A 39 15.07 123.92 -13.21
C ALA A 39 13.86 124.39 -12.39
N LEU A 40 12.86 123.53 -12.19
CA LEU A 40 11.70 123.84 -11.33
C LEU A 40 12.14 124.11 -9.88
N GLU A 41 13.06 123.30 -9.35
CA GLU A 41 13.61 123.47 -7.99
C GLU A 41 14.50 124.72 -7.88
N ALA A 42 15.22 125.09 -8.94
CA ALA A 42 15.97 126.35 -8.99
C ALA A 42 15.03 127.57 -8.96
N ARG A 43 13.93 127.55 -9.72
CA ARG A 43 12.89 128.59 -9.70
C ARG A 43 12.20 128.68 -8.33
N LEU A 44 11.91 127.54 -7.70
CA LEU A 44 11.31 127.49 -6.36
C LEU A 44 12.18 128.22 -5.32
N ARG A 45 13.49 127.94 -5.31
CA ARG A 45 14.45 128.63 -4.42
C ARG A 45 14.63 130.11 -4.76
N GLU A 46 14.41 130.52 -6.01
CA GLU A 46 14.46 131.93 -6.41
C GLU A 46 13.18 132.68 -6.01
N THR A 47 12.00 132.08 -6.16
CA THR A 47 10.75 132.69 -5.66
C THR A 47 10.68 132.72 -4.14
N GLU A 48 11.23 131.72 -3.45
CA GLU A 48 11.43 131.75 -1.99
C GLU A 48 12.29 132.97 -1.58
N LYS A 49 13.41 133.20 -2.27
CA LYS A 49 14.27 134.38 -2.08
C LYS A 49 13.56 135.70 -2.43
N ILE A 50 12.60 135.70 -3.36
CA ILE A 50 11.79 136.90 -3.65
C ILE A 50 10.79 137.15 -2.52
N CYS A 51 10.09 136.13 -2.03
CA CYS A 51 9.20 136.23 -0.87
C CYS A 51 9.93 136.71 0.39
N GLN A 52 11.18 136.31 0.60
CA GLN A 52 12.02 136.81 1.70
C GLN A 52 12.33 138.33 1.65
N LEU A 53 12.05 139.01 0.53
CA LEU A 53 12.18 140.46 0.40
C LEU A 53 10.89 141.23 0.74
N GLU A 54 9.76 140.56 1.01
CA GLU A 54 8.49 141.21 1.39
C GLU A 54 8.64 142.25 2.53
N PRO A 55 9.44 142.02 3.60
CA PRO A 55 9.65 143.02 4.64
C PRO A 55 10.38 144.30 4.15
N GLU A 56 11.21 144.21 3.10
CA GLU A 56 11.84 145.38 2.48
C GLU A 56 10.80 146.23 1.73
N GLY A 57 9.93 145.57 0.95
CA GLY A 57 8.83 146.20 0.24
C GLY A 57 7.84 146.88 1.20
N HIS A 58 7.49 146.22 2.31
CA HIS A 58 6.65 146.82 3.36
C HIS A 58 7.28 148.09 3.93
N VAL A 59 8.59 148.08 4.22
CA VAL A 59 9.32 149.27 4.71
C VAL A 59 9.35 150.38 3.65
N LYS A 60 9.48 150.07 2.36
CA LYS A 60 9.35 151.07 1.29
C LYS A 60 7.96 151.71 1.27
N VAL A 61 6.90 150.93 1.41
CA VAL A 61 5.51 151.45 1.46
C VAL A 61 5.25 152.26 2.74
N ASP A 62 5.76 151.83 3.91
CA ASP A 62 5.68 152.60 5.15
C ASP A 62 6.35 153.98 5.04
N LEU A 63 7.46 154.08 4.30
CA LEU A 63 8.13 155.35 4.02
C LEU A 63 7.27 156.27 3.14
N VAL A 64 6.61 155.72 2.11
CA VAL A 64 5.63 156.46 1.29
C VAL A 64 4.49 157.00 2.15
N LEU A 65 3.96 156.19 3.06
CA LEU A 65 2.87 156.61 3.96
C LEU A 65 3.29 157.77 4.87
N ARG A 66 4.45 157.67 5.51
CA ARG A 66 4.97 158.75 6.39
C ARG A 66 5.28 160.03 5.62
N ALA A 67 5.84 159.92 4.41
CA ALA A 67 6.09 161.07 3.55
C ALA A 67 4.77 161.74 3.11
N ALA A 68 3.75 160.94 2.78
CA ALA A 68 2.42 161.45 2.44
C ALA A 68 1.69 162.09 3.62
N GLU A 69 1.82 161.56 4.85
CA GLU A 69 1.28 162.20 6.06
C GLU A 69 1.88 163.59 6.28
N ALA A 70 3.21 163.72 6.14
CA ALA A 70 3.91 165.00 6.23
C ALA A 70 3.49 165.97 5.11
N LEU A 71 3.28 165.47 3.89
CA LEU A 71 2.83 166.27 2.75
C LEU A 71 1.37 166.74 2.90
N LEU A 72 0.45 165.85 3.28
CA LEU A 72 -0.97 166.15 3.49
C LEU A 72 -1.20 167.16 4.63
N ALA A 73 -0.29 167.21 5.61
CA ALA A 73 -0.28 168.22 6.67
C ALA A 73 0.22 169.61 6.21
N ALA A 74 0.97 169.69 5.09
CA ALA A 74 1.56 170.92 4.56
C ALA A 74 0.87 171.46 3.29
N CYS A 75 0.12 170.63 2.57
CA CYS A 75 -0.53 170.95 1.30
C CYS A 75 -1.90 171.63 1.43
N ARG A 76 -2.32 172.27 0.35
CA ARG A 76 -3.65 172.89 0.22
C ARG A 76 -4.72 171.84 -0.05
N GLU A 77 -5.98 172.15 0.28
CA GLU A 77 -7.12 171.23 0.11
C GLU A 77 -7.31 170.74 -1.34
N ASP A 78 -7.00 171.58 -2.34
CA ASP A 78 -7.06 171.25 -3.77
C ASP A 78 -6.06 170.17 -4.21
N GLN A 79 -4.96 169.98 -3.47
CA GLN A 79 -3.89 169.03 -3.80
C GLN A 79 -4.04 167.68 -3.09
N LYS A 80 -4.77 167.64 -1.97
CA LYS A 80 -5.02 166.41 -1.19
C LYS A 80 -5.66 165.26 -1.99
N PRO A 81 -6.67 165.45 -2.88
CA PRO A 81 -7.26 164.32 -3.60
C PRO A 81 -6.28 163.62 -4.55
N GLU A 82 -5.31 164.35 -5.11
CA GLU A 82 -4.27 163.78 -5.99
C GLU A 82 -3.27 162.93 -5.20
N ILE A 83 -2.77 163.44 -4.07
CA ILE A 83 -1.89 162.70 -3.16
C ILE A 83 -2.59 161.43 -2.62
N LEU A 84 -3.88 161.55 -2.27
CA LEU A 84 -4.69 160.43 -1.82
C LEU A 84 -5.02 159.41 -2.93
N ALA A 85 -4.96 159.79 -4.21
CA ALA A 85 -5.03 158.86 -5.33
C ALA A 85 -3.71 158.09 -5.47
N GLN A 86 -2.58 158.78 -5.54
CA GLN A 86 -1.25 158.15 -5.65
C GLN A 86 -0.96 157.19 -4.47
N LEU A 87 -1.43 157.50 -3.26
CA LEU A 87 -1.40 156.60 -2.11
C LEU A 87 -2.24 155.33 -2.27
N ARG A 88 -3.39 155.40 -2.94
CA ARG A 88 -4.22 154.22 -3.24
C ARG A 88 -3.57 153.38 -4.33
N ASP A 89 -3.01 154.03 -5.35
CA ASP A 89 -2.38 153.35 -6.48
C ASP A 89 -1.14 152.56 -6.02
N ILE A 90 -0.29 153.13 -5.16
CA ILE A 90 0.84 152.37 -4.56
C ILE A 90 0.36 151.24 -3.65
N LYS A 91 -0.70 151.42 -2.85
CA LYS A 91 -1.24 150.32 -2.04
C LYS A 91 -1.77 149.18 -2.89
N ALA A 92 -2.50 149.49 -3.98
CA ALA A 92 -2.97 148.49 -4.92
C ALA A 92 -1.81 147.77 -5.62
N GLN A 93 -0.77 148.49 -6.06
CA GLN A 93 0.44 147.90 -6.65
C GLN A 93 1.21 147.01 -5.66
N TRP A 94 1.23 147.38 -4.37
CA TRP A 94 1.83 146.57 -3.30
C TRP A 94 1.03 145.29 -3.04
N GLU A 95 -0.29 145.41 -2.87
CA GLU A 95 -1.20 144.28 -2.68
C GLU A 95 -1.17 143.32 -3.89
N GLU A 96 -1.11 143.84 -5.11
CA GLU A 96 -0.89 143.07 -6.34
C GLU A 96 0.47 142.36 -6.35
N THR A 97 1.54 143.06 -5.96
CA THR A 97 2.91 142.50 -5.93
C THR A 97 3.02 141.36 -4.90
N VAL A 98 2.53 141.55 -3.67
CA VAL A 98 2.53 140.50 -2.62
C VAL A 98 1.63 139.32 -3.03
N THR A 99 0.48 139.60 -3.66
CA THR A 99 -0.38 138.55 -4.22
C THR A 99 0.34 137.77 -5.31
N TYR A 100 1.09 138.43 -6.19
CA TYR A 100 1.84 137.77 -7.25
C TYR A 100 3.04 136.97 -6.71
N MET A 101 3.79 137.51 -5.74
CA MET A 101 4.85 136.80 -5.00
C MET A 101 4.29 135.48 -4.42
N THR A 102 3.20 135.58 -3.67
CA THR A 102 2.53 134.44 -3.02
C THR A 102 2.00 133.43 -4.05
N HIS A 103 1.34 133.90 -5.12
CA HIS A 103 0.77 133.02 -6.15
C HIS A 103 1.86 132.28 -6.92
N CYS A 104 2.89 132.99 -7.37
CA CYS A 104 4.00 132.43 -8.15
C CYS A 104 4.76 131.37 -7.33
N HIS A 105 5.15 131.72 -6.09
CA HIS A 105 5.82 130.78 -5.19
C HIS A 105 4.97 129.53 -4.91
N SER A 106 3.72 129.72 -4.44
CA SER A 106 2.81 128.59 -4.12
C SER A 106 2.54 127.68 -5.31
N ARG A 107 2.42 128.25 -6.53
CA ARG A 107 2.18 127.49 -7.76
C ARG A 107 3.37 126.60 -8.13
N ILE A 108 4.59 127.12 -7.99
CA ILE A 108 5.83 126.38 -8.26
C ILE A 108 6.09 125.33 -7.17
N GLU A 109 5.87 125.69 -5.90
CA GLU A 109 6.00 124.77 -4.76
C GLU A 109 5.04 123.58 -4.92
N TRP A 110 3.76 123.85 -5.19
CA TRP A 110 2.74 122.81 -5.37
C TRP A 110 3.12 121.82 -6.48
N VAL A 111 3.59 122.30 -7.64
CA VAL A 111 4.00 121.42 -8.75
C VAL A 111 5.25 120.60 -8.38
N TRP A 112 6.24 121.20 -7.69
CA TRP A 112 7.44 120.49 -7.26
C TRP A 112 7.15 119.43 -6.18
N LEU A 113 6.25 119.73 -5.22
CA LEU A 113 5.78 118.78 -4.21
C LEU A 113 5.01 117.63 -4.84
N HIS A 114 4.02 117.91 -5.69
CA HIS A 114 3.23 116.86 -6.35
C HIS A 114 4.11 115.96 -7.24
N TRP A 115 5.09 116.52 -7.97
CA TRP A 115 6.05 115.73 -8.74
C TRP A 115 6.96 114.88 -7.83
N ARG A 116 7.37 115.40 -6.67
CA ARG A 116 8.15 114.65 -5.67
C ARG A 116 7.36 113.48 -5.08
N GLU A 117 6.08 113.66 -4.79
CA GLU A 117 5.19 112.62 -4.25
C GLU A 117 4.96 111.50 -5.28
N TYR A 118 4.61 111.86 -6.52
CA TYR A 118 4.52 110.93 -7.64
C TYR A 118 5.79 110.08 -7.80
N LEU A 119 6.97 110.71 -7.77
CA LEU A 119 8.25 109.99 -7.91
C LEU A 119 8.49 108.98 -6.78
N LEU A 120 8.07 109.29 -5.54
CA LEU A 120 8.16 108.34 -4.42
C LEU A 120 7.26 107.12 -4.61
N ALA A 121 6.00 107.35 -5.02
CA ALA A 121 5.02 106.28 -5.29
C ALA A 121 5.40 105.44 -6.52
N ARG A 122 5.92 106.07 -7.58
CA ARG A 122 6.47 105.41 -8.76
C ARG A 122 7.67 104.52 -8.42
N ASP A 123 8.59 105.02 -7.58
CA ASP A 123 9.75 104.25 -7.14
C ASP A 123 9.35 103.10 -6.19
N GLU A 124 8.22 103.22 -5.47
CA GLU A 124 7.61 102.12 -4.72
C GLU A 124 7.02 101.05 -5.63
N PHE A 125 6.28 101.44 -6.68
CA PHE A 125 5.84 100.54 -7.74
C PHE A 125 7.02 99.80 -8.38
N TYR A 126 8.10 100.48 -8.76
CA TYR A 126 9.27 99.83 -9.35
C TYR A 126 10.00 98.88 -8.38
N ARG A 127 10.04 99.20 -7.08
CA ARG A 127 10.54 98.27 -6.04
C ARG A 127 9.66 97.02 -5.92
N TRP A 128 8.34 97.14 -6.06
CA TRP A 128 7.44 95.98 -6.15
C TRP A 128 7.66 95.19 -7.46
N PHE A 129 7.73 95.87 -8.61
CA PHE A 129 7.88 95.27 -9.93
C PHE A 129 9.14 94.42 -10.01
N GLN A 130 10.30 94.95 -9.60
CA GLN A 130 11.56 94.21 -9.60
C GLN A 130 11.51 92.98 -8.69
N LYS A 131 10.91 93.10 -7.50
CA LYS A 131 10.70 91.96 -6.59
C LYS A 131 9.80 90.90 -7.23
N MET A 132 8.70 91.29 -7.88
CA MET A 132 7.76 90.36 -8.51
C MET A 132 8.39 89.67 -9.74
N MET A 133 9.14 90.42 -10.56
CA MET A 133 9.89 89.88 -11.70
C MET A 133 10.88 88.79 -11.26
N VAL A 134 11.73 89.05 -10.26
CA VAL A 134 12.66 88.04 -9.71
C VAL A 134 11.94 86.86 -9.06
N THR A 135 10.73 87.06 -8.51
CA THR A 135 9.91 85.97 -7.95
C THR A 135 9.29 85.09 -9.04
N LEU A 136 8.99 85.64 -10.23
CA LEU A 136 8.36 84.94 -11.35
C LEU A 136 9.36 84.43 -12.40
N GLU A 137 10.61 84.89 -12.38
CA GLU A 137 11.68 84.53 -13.34
C GLU A 137 12.09 83.05 -13.32
N PRO A 138 12.26 82.37 -12.16
CA PRO A 138 12.52 80.93 -12.14
C PRO A 138 11.37 80.15 -12.79
N ARG A 139 11.69 79.07 -13.52
CA ARG A 139 10.66 78.12 -14.02
C ARG A 139 9.95 77.43 -12.85
N VAL A 140 8.79 76.83 -13.10
CA VAL A 140 8.10 76.01 -12.10
C VAL A 140 8.92 74.76 -11.83
N GLU A 141 9.34 74.57 -10.57
CA GLU A 141 10.04 73.35 -10.13
C GLU A 141 9.05 72.18 -10.03
N LEU A 142 9.30 71.10 -10.77
CA LEU A 142 8.49 69.89 -10.71
C LEU A 142 8.53 69.28 -9.30
N GLN A 143 7.37 69.01 -8.70
CA GLN A 143 7.25 68.53 -7.33
C GLN A 143 7.09 67.01 -7.23
N LEU A 144 7.09 66.48 -6.00
CA LEU A 144 6.96 65.04 -5.72
C LEU A 144 5.53 64.51 -5.86
N GLY A 145 4.53 65.23 -5.33
CA GLY A 145 3.14 64.77 -5.25
C GLY A 145 2.10 65.85 -5.49
N LEU A 146 0.82 65.47 -5.38
CA LEU A 146 -0.32 66.37 -5.56
C LEU A 146 -0.34 67.52 -4.54
N LYS A 147 0.00 67.26 -3.27
CA LYS A 147 -0.07 68.25 -2.18
C LYS A 147 0.90 69.40 -2.38
N GLU A 148 2.11 69.08 -2.85
CA GLU A 148 3.16 70.06 -3.14
C GLU A 148 2.79 70.89 -4.38
N LYS A 149 2.16 70.29 -5.39
CA LYS A 149 1.59 71.00 -6.55
C LYS A 149 0.45 71.95 -6.17
N GLN A 150 -0.50 71.48 -5.35
CA GLN A 150 -1.61 72.30 -4.82
C GLN A 150 -1.08 73.46 -3.95
N TRP A 151 0.01 73.26 -3.20
CA TRP A 151 0.68 74.33 -2.45
C TRP A 151 1.36 75.35 -3.38
N GLN A 152 2.07 74.91 -4.43
CA GLN A 152 2.61 75.81 -5.46
C GLN A 152 1.52 76.63 -6.15
N LEU A 153 0.39 76.01 -6.52
CA LEU A 153 -0.76 76.69 -7.10
C LEU A 153 -1.31 77.76 -6.15
N SER A 154 -1.52 77.42 -4.88
CA SER A 154 -1.96 78.36 -3.84
C SER A 154 -1.00 79.55 -3.70
N HIS A 155 0.32 79.30 -3.77
CA HIS A 155 1.33 80.35 -3.73
C HIS A 155 1.28 81.25 -5.00
N ALA A 156 1.16 80.67 -6.19
CA ALA A 156 1.04 81.42 -7.44
C ALA A 156 -0.24 82.27 -7.48
N GLN A 157 -1.37 81.76 -6.97
CA GLN A 157 -2.62 82.53 -6.83
C GLN A 157 -2.45 83.74 -5.91
N VAL A 158 -1.67 83.63 -4.82
CA VAL A 158 -1.32 84.77 -3.96
C VAL A 158 -0.44 85.79 -4.71
N LEU A 159 0.51 85.36 -5.54
CA LEU A 159 1.29 86.28 -6.38
C LEU A 159 0.42 87.01 -7.43
N LEU A 160 -0.50 86.29 -8.08
CA LEU A 160 -1.46 86.84 -9.03
C LEU A 160 -2.43 87.82 -8.36
N HIS A 161 -2.91 87.53 -7.14
CA HIS A 161 -3.74 88.46 -6.36
C HIS A 161 -2.93 89.70 -5.96
N ASN A 162 -1.67 89.55 -5.56
CA ASN A 162 -0.78 90.69 -5.28
C ASN A 162 -0.56 91.58 -6.52
N ALA A 163 -0.49 91.00 -7.73
CA ALA A 163 -0.42 91.77 -8.98
C ALA A 163 -1.74 92.51 -9.25
N HIS A 164 -2.89 91.85 -9.13
CA HIS A 164 -4.19 92.52 -9.25
C HIS A 164 -4.37 93.68 -8.27
N ASN A 165 -3.88 93.55 -7.04
CA ASN A 165 -3.94 94.61 -6.03
C ASN A 165 -3.07 95.84 -6.37
N GLN A 166 -2.11 95.72 -7.29
CA GLN A 166 -1.34 96.89 -7.78
C GLN A 166 -2.05 97.65 -8.91
N ALA A 167 -3.09 97.11 -9.55
CA ALA A 167 -3.80 97.79 -10.65
C ALA A 167 -4.22 99.21 -10.26
N VAL A 168 -4.83 99.36 -9.08
CA VAL A 168 -5.31 100.65 -8.55
C VAL A 168 -4.17 101.64 -8.27
N LEU A 169 -2.95 101.16 -7.98
CA LEU A 169 -1.78 102.04 -7.84
C LEU A 169 -1.24 102.45 -9.22
N VAL A 170 -1.14 101.51 -10.15
CA VAL A 170 -0.65 101.77 -11.52
C VAL A 170 -1.57 102.75 -12.25
N ASP A 171 -2.88 102.53 -12.20
CA ASP A 171 -3.84 103.38 -12.92
C ASP A 171 -3.84 104.82 -12.35
N ARG A 172 -3.72 104.99 -11.03
CA ARG A 172 -3.49 106.31 -10.39
C ARG A 172 -2.17 106.94 -10.79
N LEU A 173 -1.07 106.18 -10.82
CA LEU A 173 0.24 106.69 -11.25
C LEU A 173 0.21 107.16 -12.71
N LEU A 174 -0.61 106.55 -13.56
CA LEU A 174 -0.79 106.98 -14.95
C LEU A 174 -1.63 108.27 -15.04
N GLU A 175 -2.71 108.39 -14.26
CA GLU A 175 -3.50 109.63 -14.13
C GLU A 175 -2.65 110.80 -13.58
N GLU A 176 -1.85 110.56 -12.54
CA GLU A 176 -0.92 111.54 -11.96
C GLU A 176 0.19 111.92 -12.94
N ALA A 177 0.80 110.95 -13.65
CA ALA A 177 1.79 111.22 -14.68
C ALA A 177 1.24 112.10 -15.81
N ALA A 178 0.02 111.83 -16.29
CA ALA A 178 -0.64 112.67 -17.28
C ALA A 178 -0.96 114.07 -16.75
N SER A 179 -1.44 114.20 -15.50
CA SER A 179 -1.68 115.49 -14.83
C SER A 179 -0.39 116.31 -14.66
N LEU A 180 0.73 115.65 -14.34
CA LEU A 180 2.05 116.27 -14.20
C LEU A 180 2.64 116.66 -15.56
N PHE A 181 2.59 115.78 -16.56
CA PHE A 181 3.10 116.05 -17.90
C PHE A 181 2.47 117.32 -18.51
N ASN A 182 1.15 117.47 -18.39
CA ASN A 182 0.44 118.67 -18.86
C ASN A 182 0.89 119.98 -18.16
N ARG A 183 1.49 119.91 -16.97
CA ARG A 183 1.96 121.08 -16.19
C ARG A 183 3.46 121.34 -16.32
N ILE A 184 4.24 120.36 -16.79
CA ILE A 184 5.70 120.31 -16.65
C ILE A 184 6.42 120.01 -17.98
N GLY A 185 5.83 119.21 -18.87
CA GLY A 185 6.41 118.88 -20.17
C GLY A 185 7.70 118.03 -20.13
N ASP A 186 8.01 117.39 -19.00
CA ASP A 186 9.24 116.61 -18.82
C ASP A 186 9.09 115.16 -19.34
N PRO A 187 10.03 114.64 -20.16
CA PRO A 187 9.97 113.28 -20.72
C PRO A 187 9.98 112.13 -19.70
N SER A 188 10.27 112.36 -18.42
CA SER A 188 10.22 111.30 -17.40
C SER A 188 8.78 110.91 -16.99
N VAL A 189 7.78 111.67 -17.44
CA VAL A 189 6.34 111.42 -17.20
C VAL A 189 5.51 111.49 -18.50
N ASP A 190 6.15 111.50 -19.67
CA ASP A 190 5.47 111.55 -20.97
C ASP A 190 4.61 110.31 -21.26
N GLU A 191 3.83 110.37 -22.35
CA GLU A 191 2.98 109.24 -22.75
C GLU A 191 3.75 107.94 -22.96
N ASP A 192 5.02 107.99 -23.36
CA ASP A 192 5.80 106.79 -23.65
C ASP A 192 6.39 106.20 -22.37
N ALA A 193 6.70 107.03 -21.36
CA ALA A 193 6.96 106.59 -19.98
C ALA A 193 5.72 105.90 -19.38
N GLN A 194 4.53 106.48 -19.59
CA GLN A 194 3.25 105.91 -19.17
C GLN A 194 2.96 104.57 -19.86
N LYS A 195 3.06 104.49 -21.20
CA LYS A 195 2.89 103.25 -21.98
C LYS A 195 3.86 102.16 -21.54
N ARG A 196 5.13 102.49 -21.30
CA ARG A 196 6.15 101.56 -20.77
C ARG A 196 5.74 100.99 -19.41
N MET A 197 5.40 101.85 -18.45
CA MET A 197 5.00 101.43 -17.10
C MET A 197 3.77 100.51 -17.11
N LYS A 198 2.78 100.79 -17.97
CA LYS A 198 1.60 99.92 -18.14
C LYS A 198 1.98 98.57 -18.75
N ALA A 199 2.79 98.56 -19.81
CA ALA A 199 3.26 97.32 -20.45
C ALA A 199 4.14 96.45 -19.52
N GLU A 200 4.96 97.07 -18.66
CA GLU A 200 5.72 96.39 -17.61
C GLU A 200 4.80 95.73 -16.59
N TYR A 201 3.79 96.46 -16.08
CA TYR A 201 2.77 95.92 -15.19
C TYR A 201 2.00 94.74 -15.83
N ASP A 202 1.49 94.92 -17.05
CA ASP A 202 0.68 93.89 -17.73
C ASP A 202 1.53 92.66 -18.09
N THR A 203 2.84 92.82 -18.35
CA THR A 203 3.80 91.70 -18.51
C THR A 203 3.95 90.89 -17.22
N VAL A 204 4.05 91.55 -16.06
CA VAL A 204 4.10 90.87 -14.75
C VAL A 204 2.78 90.16 -14.45
N LYS A 205 1.65 90.81 -14.74
CA LYS A 205 0.30 90.24 -14.58
C LYS A 205 0.11 88.98 -15.43
N ALA A 206 0.50 89.03 -16.71
CA ALA A 206 0.46 87.88 -17.62
C ALA A 206 1.31 86.72 -17.10
N ARG A 207 2.59 86.96 -16.75
CA ARG A 207 3.47 85.93 -16.19
C ARG A 207 2.96 85.31 -14.88
N ALA A 208 2.23 86.06 -14.06
CA ALA A 208 1.58 85.52 -12.87
C ALA A 208 0.35 84.65 -13.22
N GLN A 209 -0.41 85.04 -14.25
CA GLN A 209 -1.57 84.30 -14.76
C GLN A 209 -1.13 82.98 -15.43
N ASP A 210 -0.19 83.04 -16.38
CA ASP A 210 0.37 81.87 -17.09
C ASP A 210 0.87 80.80 -16.09
N ARG A 211 1.49 81.26 -14.99
CA ARG A 211 2.01 80.39 -13.92
C ARG A 211 0.91 79.75 -13.08
N VAL A 212 -0.18 80.48 -12.80
CA VAL A 212 -1.37 79.93 -12.14
C VAL A 212 -2.06 78.92 -13.03
N ASP A 213 -2.22 79.21 -14.32
CA ASP A 213 -2.94 78.33 -15.26
C ASP A 213 -2.17 77.02 -15.50
N LEU A 214 -0.85 77.10 -15.68
CA LEU A 214 0.03 75.92 -15.75
C LEU A 214 -0.04 75.08 -14.46
N LEU A 215 0.02 75.71 -13.28
CA LEU A 215 -0.04 75.00 -12.00
C LEU A 215 -1.44 74.42 -11.73
N ALA A 216 -2.51 75.08 -12.20
CA ALA A 216 -3.88 74.61 -12.10
C ALA A 216 -4.06 73.34 -12.94
N GLN A 217 -3.62 73.35 -14.21
CA GLN A 217 -3.62 72.16 -15.06
C GLN A 217 -2.81 71.02 -14.43
N VAL A 218 -1.57 71.28 -14.01
CA VAL A 218 -0.65 70.26 -13.47
C VAL A 218 -1.12 69.67 -12.12
N ALA A 219 -1.86 70.45 -11.32
CA ALA A 219 -2.54 69.95 -10.13
C ALA A 219 -3.79 69.14 -10.49
N GLN A 220 -4.64 69.65 -11.39
CA GLN A 220 -5.89 69.01 -11.82
C GLN A 220 -5.66 67.66 -12.52
N GLU A 221 -4.66 67.55 -13.38
CA GLU A 221 -4.24 66.28 -14.01
C GLU A 221 -3.88 65.22 -12.94
N HIS A 222 -3.13 65.64 -11.90
CA HIS A 222 -2.72 64.75 -10.81
C HIS A 222 -3.89 64.43 -9.87
N GLU A 223 -4.82 65.36 -9.64
CA GLU A 223 -6.02 65.15 -8.82
C GLU A 223 -7.00 64.18 -9.48
N GLN A 224 -7.18 64.28 -10.81
CA GLN A 224 -7.98 63.32 -11.59
C GLN A 224 -7.35 61.92 -11.61
N TYR A 225 -6.02 61.85 -11.75
CA TYR A 225 -5.29 60.57 -11.63
C TYR A 225 -5.47 59.96 -10.23
N GLN A 226 -5.23 60.73 -9.15
CA GLN A 226 -5.37 60.24 -7.78
C GLN A 226 -6.80 59.76 -7.48
N ALA A 227 -7.82 60.50 -7.90
CA ALA A 227 -9.22 60.08 -7.72
C ALA A 227 -9.53 58.75 -8.45
N GLY A 228 -8.95 58.55 -9.64
CA GLY A 228 -9.04 57.28 -10.36
C GLY A 228 -8.26 56.13 -9.71
N VAL A 229 -7.09 56.41 -9.13
CA VAL A 229 -6.32 55.44 -8.32
C VAL A 229 -7.12 55.03 -7.10
N ASP A 230 -7.75 55.98 -6.41
CA ASP A 230 -8.57 55.71 -5.23
C ASP A 230 -9.82 54.88 -5.60
N GLU A 231 -10.50 55.18 -6.71
CA GLU A 231 -11.60 54.35 -7.26
C GLU A 231 -11.11 52.92 -7.57
N PHE A 232 -9.99 52.79 -8.28
CA PHE A 232 -9.46 51.50 -8.69
C PHE A 232 -8.97 50.66 -7.50
N GLN A 233 -8.36 51.29 -6.49
CA GLN A 233 -7.99 50.62 -5.25
C GLN A 233 -9.21 50.17 -4.43
N LEU A 234 -10.30 50.95 -4.42
CA LEU A 234 -11.56 50.55 -3.77
C LEU A 234 -12.21 49.37 -4.52
N TRP A 235 -12.22 49.41 -5.86
CA TRP A 235 -12.67 48.30 -6.70
C TRP A 235 -11.82 47.04 -6.48
N LEU A 236 -10.48 47.16 -6.49
CA LEU A 236 -9.57 46.05 -6.20
C LEU A 236 -9.86 45.43 -4.83
N LYS A 237 -10.00 46.23 -3.76
CA LYS A 237 -10.34 45.75 -2.42
C LYS A 237 -11.66 44.97 -2.43
N ALA A 238 -12.70 45.51 -3.07
CA ALA A 238 -13.99 44.83 -3.19
C ALA A 238 -13.91 43.52 -3.99
N VAL A 239 -13.16 43.44 -5.09
CA VAL A 239 -13.00 42.19 -5.86
C VAL A 239 -12.13 41.18 -5.10
N VAL A 240 -11.07 41.63 -4.42
CA VAL A 240 -10.27 40.78 -3.51
C VAL A 240 -11.15 40.18 -2.42
N GLU A 241 -12.03 40.95 -1.79
CA GLU A 241 -12.98 40.48 -0.78
C GLU A 241 -14.01 39.49 -1.37
N LYS A 242 -14.58 39.77 -2.56
CA LYS A 242 -15.45 38.83 -3.29
C LYS A 242 -14.74 37.48 -3.52
N VAL A 243 -13.52 37.50 -4.04
CA VAL A 243 -12.73 36.28 -4.32
C VAL A 243 -12.36 35.54 -3.03
N HIS A 244 -11.98 36.25 -1.96
CA HIS A 244 -11.73 35.64 -0.64
C HIS A 244 -12.99 34.98 -0.04
N SER A 245 -14.19 35.53 -0.29
CA SER A 245 -15.45 34.89 0.13
C SER A 245 -15.73 33.57 -0.59
N CYS A 246 -15.23 33.39 -1.82
CA CYS A 246 -15.34 32.16 -2.61
C CYS A 246 -14.28 31.11 -2.21
N LEU A 247 -13.05 31.56 -1.91
CA LEU A 247 -11.90 30.79 -1.43
C LEU A 247 -12.13 30.08 -0.09
N GLY A 248 -13.00 30.63 0.77
CA GLY A 248 -13.12 30.20 2.17
C GLY A 248 -13.62 28.76 2.36
N ARG A 249 -12.89 27.93 3.11
CA ARG A 249 -13.36 26.60 3.56
C ARG A 249 -14.65 26.64 4.40
N GLY A 250 -15.00 27.81 4.94
CA GLY A 250 -16.23 28.05 5.70
C GLY A 250 -17.42 28.57 4.88
N SER A 251 -17.33 28.61 3.54
CA SER A 251 -18.45 29.04 2.70
C SER A 251 -19.65 28.09 2.83
N THR A 252 -20.80 28.61 3.26
CA THR A 252 -22.08 27.86 3.31
C THR A 252 -22.67 27.55 1.92
N LEU A 253 -22.07 28.09 0.85
CA LEU A 253 -22.52 27.94 -0.52
C LEU A 253 -22.01 26.63 -1.17
N SER A 254 -22.94 25.92 -1.81
CA SER A 254 -22.68 24.78 -2.70
C SER A 254 -21.59 25.10 -3.73
N THR A 255 -20.80 24.09 -4.13
CA THR A 255 -19.74 24.25 -5.14
C THR A 255 -20.27 24.80 -6.47
N LYS A 256 -21.51 24.47 -6.87
CA LYS A 256 -22.17 25.08 -8.04
C LYS A 256 -22.41 26.59 -7.87
N LEU A 257 -22.85 27.02 -6.69
CA LEU A 257 -23.14 28.44 -6.41
C LEU A 257 -21.85 29.27 -6.24
N ARG A 258 -20.78 28.65 -5.74
CA ARG A 258 -19.45 29.27 -5.76
C ARG A 258 -18.89 29.40 -7.16
N LEU A 259 -19.03 28.38 -8.00
CA LEU A 259 -18.60 28.45 -9.40
C LEU A 259 -19.33 29.58 -10.15
N SER A 260 -20.65 29.70 -10.01
CA SER A 260 -21.39 30.82 -10.61
C SER A 260 -20.97 32.18 -10.05
N ALA A 261 -20.74 32.30 -8.73
CA ALA A 261 -20.25 33.55 -8.13
C ALA A 261 -18.85 33.94 -8.67
N MET A 262 -17.96 32.96 -8.90
CA MET A 262 -16.67 33.22 -9.54
C MET A 262 -16.83 33.61 -11.02
N GLN A 263 -17.76 32.99 -11.76
CA GLN A 263 -18.08 33.37 -13.14
C GLN A 263 -18.78 34.75 -13.26
N ASP A 264 -19.44 35.23 -12.19
CA ASP A 264 -19.90 36.61 -12.11
C ASP A 264 -18.75 37.59 -11.82
N ILE A 265 -17.80 37.22 -10.95
CA ILE A 265 -16.55 38.00 -10.73
C ILE A 265 -15.72 38.09 -12.02
N ALA A 266 -15.73 37.06 -12.88
CA ALA A 266 -15.07 37.08 -14.19
C ALA A 266 -15.42 38.32 -15.04
N LYS A 267 -16.67 38.81 -14.90
CA LYS A 267 -17.23 39.94 -15.66
C LYS A 267 -16.74 41.30 -15.15
N ASP A 268 -16.25 41.37 -13.91
CA ASP A 268 -15.65 42.60 -13.36
C ASP A 268 -14.22 42.83 -13.90
N PHE A 269 -13.46 41.77 -14.22
CA PHE A 269 -12.05 41.89 -14.61
C PHE A 269 -11.78 42.73 -15.88
N PRO A 270 -12.57 42.66 -16.98
CA PRO A 270 -12.36 43.52 -18.14
C PRO A 270 -12.51 45.01 -17.83
N ARG A 271 -13.50 45.38 -16.99
CA ARG A 271 -13.65 46.76 -16.49
C ARG A 271 -12.45 47.17 -15.63
N GLY A 272 -11.88 46.23 -14.88
CA GLY A 272 -10.63 46.41 -14.15
C GLY A 272 -9.45 46.75 -15.07
N GLU A 273 -9.24 45.95 -16.12
CA GLU A 273 -8.20 46.22 -17.12
C GLU A 273 -8.37 47.56 -17.83
N GLU A 274 -9.60 47.89 -18.24
CA GLU A 274 -9.93 49.18 -18.89
C GLU A 274 -9.65 50.36 -17.94
N SER A 275 -9.98 50.20 -16.65
CA SER A 275 -9.68 51.21 -15.64
C SER A 275 -8.18 51.36 -15.37
N LEU A 276 -7.42 50.26 -15.38
CA LEU A 276 -5.96 50.32 -15.24
C LEU A 276 -5.30 50.97 -16.46
N LYS A 277 -5.72 50.62 -17.68
CA LYS A 277 -5.22 51.24 -18.93
C LYS A 277 -5.47 52.75 -18.95
N ARG A 278 -6.67 53.20 -18.54
CA ARG A 278 -6.99 54.63 -18.37
C ARG A 278 -6.07 55.31 -17.35
N LEU A 279 -5.71 54.65 -16.26
CA LEU A 279 -4.78 55.18 -15.26
C LEU A 279 -3.34 55.25 -15.78
N GLU A 280 -2.90 54.26 -16.57
CA GLU A 280 -1.60 54.28 -17.25
C GLU A 280 -1.52 55.46 -18.24
N GLU A 281 -2.56 55.66 -19.06
CA GLU A 281 -2.68 56.80 -19.97
C GLU A 281 -2.63 58.15 -19.24
N GLN A 282 -3.47 58.33 -18.20
CA GLN A 282 -3.49 59.55 -17.38
C GLN A 282 -2.13 59.79 -16.70
N ALA A 283 -1.49 58.75 -16.19
CA ALA A 283 -0.19 58.86 -15.53
C ALA A 283 0.90 59.37 -16.47
N THR A 284 0.86 59.11 -17.78
CA THR A 284 1.89 59.65 -18.71
C THR A 284 1.99 61.17 -18.66
N GLY A 285 0.85 61.87 -18.58
CA GLY A 285 0.78 63.32 -18.44
C GLY A 285 1.27 63.78 -17.07
N VAL A 286 0.81 63.11 -16.00
CA VAL A 286 1.19 63.42 -14.62
C VAL A 286 2.70 63.22 -14.40
N ILE A 287 3.28 62.12 -14.91
CA ILE A 287 4.71 61.78 -14.85
C ILE A 287 5.56 62.86 -15.51
N ARG A 288 5.23 63.26 -16.74
CA ARG A 288 5.91 64.36 -17.46
C ARG A 288 5.92 65.66 -16.63
N ASN A 289 4.84 65.88 -15.88
CA ASN A 289 4.60 67.06 -15.07
C ASN A 289 4.95 66.84 -13.58
N THR A 290 5.81 65.87 -13.23
CA THR A 290 6.23 65.50 -11.86
C THR A 290 7.75 65.31 -11.79
N SER A 291 8.35 65.51 -10.61
CA SER A 291 9.78 65.26 -10.39
C SER A 291 10.16 63.78 -10.63
N PRO A 292 11.41 63.45 -10.97
CA PRO A 292 11.80 62.06 -11.26
C PRO A 292 11.46 61.07 -10.14
N LEU A 293 11.70 61.44 -8.87
CA LEU A 293 11.37 60.61 -7.69
C LEU A 293 9.86 60.51 -7.38
N GLY A 294 9.03 61.39 -7.97
CA GLY A 294 7.58 61.26 -7.94
C GLY A 294 7.06 60.43 -9.12
N ALA A 295 7.66 60.58 -10.30
CA ALA A 295 7.38 59.76 -11.47
C ALA A 295 7.71 58.28 -11.25
N GLU A 296 8.82 57.99 -10.56
CA GLU A 296 9.22 56.65 -10.13
C GLU A 296 8.13 56.02 -9.23
N LYS A 297 7.69 56.74 -8.19
CA LYS A 297 6.59 56.29 -7.30
C LYS A 297 5.28 56.05 -8.03
N ILE A 298 4.87 56.95 -8.93
CA ILE A 298 3.65 56.78 -9.74
C ILE A 298 3.75 55.52 -10.62
N SER A 299 4.94 55.23 -11.14
CA SER A 299 5.20 54.01 -11.92
C SER A 299 5.18 52.76 -11.05
N ASP A 300 5.79 52.80 -9.86
CA ASP A 300 5.77 51.70 -8.88
C ASP A 300 4.36 51.40 -8.36
N GLU A 301 3.56 52.44 -8.09
CA GLU A 301 2.16 52.29 -7.65
C GLU A 301 1.29 51.69 -8.76
N LEU A 302 1.41 52.14 -10.01
CA LEU A 302 0.77 51.52 -11.17
C LEU A 302 1.18 50.05 -11.34
N GLU A 303 2.47 49.78 -11.22
CA GLU A 303 3.03 48.45 -11.49
C GLU A 303 2.71 47.45 -10.36
N GLU A 304 2.64 47.87 -9.09
CA GLU A 304 2.09 47.00 -8.04
C GLU A 304 0.57 46.84 -8.17
N MET A 305 -0.17 47.87 -8.62
CA MET A 305 -1.60 47.72 -8.97
C MET A 305 -1.81 46.73 -10.13
N ARG A 306 -0.96 46.73 -11.16
CA ARG A 306 -0.92 45.72 -12.22
C ARG A 306 -0.64 44.33 -11.65
N LYS A 307 0.44 44.18 -10.88
CA LYS A 307 0.82 42.91 -10.24
C LYS A 307 -0.29 42.38 -9.33
N VAL A 308 -1.01 43.24 -8.60
CA VAL A 308 -2.16 42.83 -7.77
C VAL A 308 -3.32 42.33 -8.64
N LEU A 309 -3.65 43.02 -9.74
CA LEU A 309 -4.68 42.58 -10.69
C LEU A 309 -4.33 41.22 -11.33
N GLU A 310 -3.07 41.04 -11.75
CA GLU A 310 -2.56 39.78 -12.33
C GLU A 310 -2.55 38.63 -11.31
N LYS A 311 -2.02 38.86 -10.09
CA LYS A 311 -2.07 37.89 -8.98
C LYS A 311 -3.52 37.49 -8.69
N LEU A 312 -4.45 38.45 -8.67
CA LEU A 312 -5.86 38.21 -8.41
C LEU A 312 -6.55 37.43 -9.54
N ARG A 313 -6.18 37.68 -10.82
CA ARG A 313 -6.62 36.87 -11.95
C ARG A 313 -6.12 35.43 -11.83
N LEU A 314 -4.83 35.22 -11.59
CA LEU A 314 -4.25 33.88 -11.47
C LEU A 314 -4.86 33.07 -10.31
N LEU A 315 -5.10 33.71 -9.16
CA LEU A 315 -5.81 33.09 -8.03
C LEU A 315 -7.27 32.79 -8.36
N TRP A 316 -7.93 33.65 -9.14
CA TRP A 316 -9.31 33.43 -9.60
C TRP A 316 -9.38 32.28 -10.62
N GLU A 317 -8.47 32.22 -11.61
CA GLU A 317 -8.37 31.14 -12.61
C GLU A 317 -8.06 29.79 -11.94
N GLU A 318 -7.11 29.77 -10.98
CA GLU A 318 -6.76 28.55 -10.26
C GLU A 318 -7.91 28.02 -9.40
N GLU A 319 -8.63 28.88 -8.69
CA GLU A 319 -9.80 28.48 -7.90
C GLU A 319 -11.03 28.16 -8.76
N GLU A 320 -11.27 28.86 -9.88
CA GLU A 320 -12.35 28.49 -10.80
C GLU A 320 -12.08 27.11 -11.38
N ARG A 321 -10.86 26.87 -11.89
CA ARG A 321 -10.41 25.53 -12.32
C ARG A 321 -10.57 24.51 -11.20
N ARG A 322 -10.11 24.80 -9.96
CA ARG A 322 -10.24 23.85 -8.84
C ARG A 322 -11.72 23.58 -8.48
N LEU A 323 -12.61 24.56 -8.62
CA LEU A 323 -14.06 24.37 -8.44
C LEU A 323 -14.69 23.58 -9.58
N GLN A 324 -14.27 23.80 -10.83
CA GLN A 324 -14.66 22.99 -11.99
C GLN A 324 -14.18 21.55 -11.83
N ASP A 325 -12.92 21.32 -11.46
CA ASP A 325 -12.33 19.99 -11.18
C ASP A 325 -13.04 19.29 -10.02
N LEU A 326 -13.38 20.01 -8.95
CA LEU A 326 -14.23 19.51 -7.85
C LEU A 326 -15.65 19.19 -8.32
N LEU A 327 -16.21 19.94 -9.28
CA LEU A 327 -17.53 19.64 -9.85
C LEU A 327 -17.50 18.41 -10.76
N GLN A 328 -16.46 18.29 -11.59
CA GLN A 328 -16.25 17.18 -12.52
C GLN A 328 -15.95 15.90 -11.76
N SER A 329 -15.06 15.93 -10.76
CA SER A 329 -14.76 14.77 -9.91
C SER A 329 -15.96 14.36 -9.04
N LYS A 330 -16.70 15.31 -8.45
CA LYS A 330 -17.95 14.99 -7.74
C LYS A 330 -19.02 14.42 -8.67
N GLY A 331 -19.20 14.99 -9.86
CA GLY A 331 -20.13 14.49 -10.88
C GLY A 331 -19.72 13.12 -11.44
N ALA A 332 -18.42 12.86 -11.60
CA ALA A 332 -17.90 11.56 -11.99
C ALA A 332 -18.07 10.52 -10.87
N CYS A 333 -17.89 10.92 -9.60
CA CYS A 333 -18.17 10.07 -8.44
C CYS A 333 -19.67 9.75 -8.34
N GLU A 334 -20.56 10.74 -8.49
CA GLU A 334 -22.01 10.55 -8.54
C GLU A 334 -22.43 9.61 -9.69
N GLN A 335 -21.86 9.78 -10.89
CA GLN A 335 -22.08 8.85 -12.01
C GLN A 335 -21.52 7.45 -11.73
N GLN A 336 -20.36 7.33 -11.07
CA GLN A 336 -19.76 6.04 -10.72
C GLN A 336 -20.61 5.32 -9.67
N ILE A 337 -21.14 6.04 -8.67
CA ILE A 337 -22.10 5.53 -7.68
C ILE A 337 -23.38 5.03 -8.39
N GLN A 338 -23.99 5.84 -9.27
CA GLN A 338 -25.18 5.43 -10.01
C GLN A 338 -24.93 4.20 -10.91
N ARG A 339 -23.74 4.10 -11.52
CA ARG A 339 -23.32 2.90 -12.28
C ARG A 339 -23.13 1.69 -11.37
N LEU A 340 -22.51 1.86 -10.21
CA LEU A 340 -22.35 0.82 -9.18
C LEU A 340 -23.69 0.34 -8.66
N GLU A 341 -24.63 1.23 -8.34
CA GLU A 341 -26.00 0.91 -7.92
C GLU A 341 -26.76 0.13 -9.00
N ALA A 342 -26.60 0.50 -10.28
CA ALA A 342 -27.20 -0.22 -11.40
C ALA A 342 -26.56 -1.61 -11.63
N GLU A 343 -25.22 -1.71 -11.63
CA GLU A 343 -24.49 -2.97 -11.77
C GLU A 343 -24.76 -3.92 -10.59
N LEU A 344 -24.80 -3.41 -9.36
CA LEU A 344 -25.21 -4.11 -8.15
C LEU A 344 -26.66 -4.59 -8.25
N GLY A 345 -27.57 -3.73 -8.70
CA GLY A 345 -28.98 -4.06 -8.88
C GLY A 345 -29.20 -5.16 -9.94
N GLU A 346 -28.45 -5.15 -11.05
CA GLU A 346 -28.42 -6.28 -12.00
C GLU A 346 -27.81 -7.54 -11.40
N PHE A 347 -26.75 -7.40 -10.61
CA PHE A 347 -26.05 -8.53 -9.99
C PHE A 347 -26.94 -9.24 -8.96
N GLN A 348 -27.54 -8.49 -8.03
CA GLN A 348 -28.50 -8.99 -7.04
C GLN A 348 -29.73 -9.63 -7.71
N LYS A 349 -30.34 -9.00 -8.73
CA LYS A 349 -31.44 -9.60 -9.51
C LYS A 349 -31.01 -10.91 -10.19
N GLY A 350 -29.76 -10.99 -10.64
CA GLY A 350 -29.16 -12.22 -11.18
C GLY A 350 -28.98 -13.32 -10.13
N LEU A 351 -28.46 -12.98 -8.94
CA LEU A 351 -28.30 -13.92 -7.83
C LEU A 351 -29.65 -14.45 -7.34
N GLN A 352 -30.64 -13.57 -7.14
CA GLN A 352 -31.99 -13.94 -6.71
C GLN A 352 -32.69 -14.87 -7.70
N ARG A 353 -32.48 -14.67 -9.01
CA ARG A 353 -32.97 -15.60 -10.04
C ARG A 353 -32.32 -16.98 -9.89
N LEU A 354 -30.98 -17.04 -9.84
CA LEU A 354 -30.24 -18.30 -9.71
C LEU A 354 -30.51 -19.02 -8.37
N ALA A 355 -30.86 -18.29 -7.31
CA ALA A 355 -31.30 -18.86 -6.04
C ALA A 355 -32.67 -19.54 -6.15
N ARG A 356 -33.65 -18.90 -6.82
CA ARG A 356 -34.98 -19.47 -7.06
C ARG A 356 -34.97 -20.65 -8.04
N GLU A 357 -34.03 -20.67 -8.99
CA GLU A 357 -33.97 -21.67 -10.06
C GLU A 357 -33.06 -22.88 -9.74
N GLY A 358 -32.14 -22.78 -8.77
CA GLY A 358 -31.02 -23.74 -8.66
C GLY A 358 -30.67 -24.31 -7.27
N LEU A 359 -31.46 -24.02 -6.22
CA LEU A 359 -31.10 -24.39 -4.84
C LEU A 359 -32.16 -25.10 -3.97
N GLU A 360 -33.32 -25.46 -4.50
CA GLU A 360 -34.26 -26.31 -3.74
C GLU A 360 -33.78 -27.76 -3.65
N PRO A 361 -33.63 -28.35 -2.44
CA PRO A 361 -33.22 -29.74 -2.29
C PRO A 361 -34.36 -30.69 -2.64
N THR A 362 -34.35 -31.23 -3.86
CA THR A 362 -35.26 -32.33 -4.25
C THR A 362 -34.86 -33.60 -3.52
N ALA A 363 -35.50 -33.84 -2.38
CA ALA A 363 -35.20 -34.94 -1.48
C ALA A 363 -35.51 -36.30 -2.11
N GLY A 364 -34.50 -37.18 -2.21
CA GLY A 364 -34.70 -38.58 -2.58
C GLY A 364 -34.51 -38.93 -4.06
N ALA A 365 -33.58 -38.28 -4.79
CA ALA A 365 -33.12 -38.80 -6.08
C ALA A 365 -32.51 -40.21 -5.89
N THR A 366 -33.18 -41.24 -6.42
CA THR A 366 -32.77 -42.65 -6.22
C THR A 366 -32.11 -43.21 -7.47
N THR A 367 -32.57 -42.80 -8.65
CA THR A 367 -32.08 -43.27 -9.95
C THR A 367 -30.77 -42.60 -10.37
N GLU A 368 -30.09 -43.16 -11.38
CA GLU A 368 -28.89 -42.54 -11.95
C GLU A 368 -29.22 -41.27 -12.73
N ASP A 369 -30.31 -41.27 -13.51
CA ASP A 369 -30.69 -40.17 -14.38
C ASP A 369 -31.18 -38.93 -13.60
N GLU A 370 -31.86 -39.11 -12.46
CA GLU A 370 -32.20 -38.00 -11.54
C GLU A 370 -30.93 -37.32 -10.99
N LEU A 371 -29.93 -38.11 -10.56
CA LEU A 371 -28.65 -37.56 -10.09
C LEU A 371 -27.86 -36.88 -11.22
N VAL A 372 -27.91 -37.42 -12.44
CA VAL A 372 -27.30 -36.78 -13.62
C VAL A 372 -28.03 -35.47 -13.97
N ALA A 373 -29.36 -35.42 -13.85
CA ALA A 373 -30.14 -34.19 -14.03
C ALA A 373 -29.84 -33.15 -12.95
N GLN A 374 -29.77 -33.54 -11.67
CA GLN A 374 -29.35 -32.67 -10.56
C GLN A 374 -27.89 -32.18 -10.74
N TRP A 375 -26.97 -33.05 -11.14
CA TRP A 375 -25.59 -32.64 -11.45
C TRP A 375 -25.53 -31.67 -12.63
N ARG A 376 -26.31 -31.89 -13.70
CA ARG A 376 -26.42 -30.96 -14.84
C ARG A 376 -26.99 -29.61 -14.40
N LEU A 377 -28.05 -29.60 -13.59
CA LEU A 377 -28.65 -28.38 -13.03
C LEU A 377 -27.63 -27.60 -12.19
N HIS A 378 -27.04 -28.23 -11.17
CA HIS A 378 -26.02 -27.58 -10.34
C HIS A 378 -24.78 -27.14 -11.14
N SER A 379 -24.42 -27.85 -12.20
CA SER A 379 -23.34 -27.46 -13.13
C SER A 379 -23.71 -26.25 -13.99
N ALA A 380 -24.97 -26.17 -14.47
CA ALA A 380 -25.49 -25.01 -15.18
C ALA A 380 -25.59 -23.78 -14.25
N THR A 381 -26.08 -23.94 -13.02
CA THR A 381 -26.05 -22.88 -11.99
C THR A 381 -24.61 -22.45 -11.70
N ARG A 382 -23.65 -23.38 -11.61
CA ARG A 382 -22.22 -23.07 -11.42
C ARG A 382 -21.63 -22.32 -12.61
N ALA A 383 -22.00 -22.70 -13.84
CA ALA A 383 -21.56 -22.01 -15.07
C ALA A 383 -22.16 -20.61 -15.16
N ALA A 384 -23.43 -20.41 -14.77
CA ALA A 384 -24.05 -19.10 -14.67
C ALA A 384 -23.39 -18.23 -13.57
N LEU A 385 -23.04 -18.80 -12.41
CA LEU A 385 -22.27 -18.11 -11.38
C LEU A 385 -20.83 -17.78 -11.83
N ALA A 386 -20.19 -18.63 -12.65
CA ALA A 386 -18.90 -18.34 -13.26
C ALA A 386 -19.01 -17.23 -14.34
N ALA A 387 -20.09 -17.20 -15.13
CA ALA A 387 -20.37 -16.10 -16.06
C ALA A 387 -20.69 -14.76 -15.35
N LYS A 388 -21.02 -14.80 -14.05
CA LYS A 388 -21.15 -13.62 -13.18
C LYS A 388 -19.87 -13.28 -12.40
N GLU A 389 -18.85 -14.14 -12.42
CA GLU A 389 -17.55 -13.95 -11.78
C GLU A 389 -16.84 -12.65 -12.22
N PRO A 390 -16.69 -12.32 -13.52
CA PRO A 390 -16.07 -11.05 -13.95
C PRO A 390 -16.91 -9.79 -13.64
N ARG A 391 -18.15 -9.95 -13.12
CA ARG A 391 -18.90 -8.85 -12.49
C ARG A 391 -18.65 -8.80 -10.98
N ALA A 392 -18.56 -9.95 -10.31
CA ALA A 392 -18.18 -10.04 -8.90
C ALA A 392 -16.76 -9.51 -8.65
N ASP A 393 -15.78 -9.89 -9.49
CA ASP A 393 -14.40 -9.43 -9.39
C ASP A 393 -14.28 -7.92 -9.63
N ARG A 394 -15.10 -7.37 -10.54
CA ARG A 394 -15.21 -5.94 -10.83
C ARG A 394 -15.77 -5.18 -9.63
N LEU A 395 -16.89 -5.63 -9.07
CA LEU A 395 -17.47 -5.08 -7.84
C LEU A 395 -16.50 -5.22 -6.66
N GLN A 396 -15.71 -6.29 -6.57
CA GLN A 396 -14.68 -6.47 -5.54
C GLN A 396 -13.46 -5.57 -5.74
N ALA A 397 -13.09 -5.22 -6.98
CA ALA A 397 -12.07 -4.24 -7.28
C ALA A 397 -12.55 -2.83 -6.92
N GLN A 398 -13.74 -2.44 -7.40
CA GLN A 398 -14.38 -1.16 -7.07
C GLN A 398 -14.61 -1.00 -5.55
N LEU A 399 -14.96 -2.07 -4.83
CA LEU A 399 -15.08 -2.05 -3.37
C LEU A 399 -13.77 -1.64 -2.67
N LYS A 400 -12.60 -2.07 -3.16
CA LYS A 400 -11.30 -1.66 -2.59
C LYS A 400 -11.02 -0.17 -2.79
N GLU A 401 -11.56 0.42 -3.86
CA GLU A 401 -11.48 1.87 -4.11
C GLU A 401 -12.49 2.62 -3.23
N LEU A 402 -13.74 2.15 -3.16
CA LEU A 402 -14.83 2.75 -2.37
C LEU A 402 -14.55 2.80 -0.86
N VAL A 403 -13.89 1.78 -0.29
CA VAL A 403 -13.55 1.71 1.15
C VAL A 403 -12.58 2.82 1.59
N THR A 404 -12.00 3.57 0.66
CA THR A 404 -11.21 4.79 0.99
C THR A 404 -12.06 6.03 1.30
N LEU A 405 -13.38 5.99 1.09
CA LEU A 405 -14.30 7.13 1.23
C LEU A 405 -15.40 6.86 2.28
N PRO A 406 -15.32 7.45 3.48
CA PRO A 406 -16.25 7.15 4.59
C PRO A 406 -17.73 7.37 4.30
N ASP A 407 -18.07 8.35 3.45
CA ASP A 407 -19.46 8.73 3.17
C ASP A 407 -20.24 7.67 2.36
N LEU A 408 -19.57 6.65 1.82
CA LEU A 408 -20.16 5.61 0.96
C LEU A 408 -20.36 4.26 1.68
N GLN A 409 -20.23 4.23 3.01
CA GLN A 409 -20.38 3.05 3.84
C GLN A 409 -21.60 2.16 3.50
N PRO A 410 -22.86 2.67 3.41
CA PRO A 410 -24.02 1.82 3.13
C PRO A 410 -24.03 1.21 1.71
N LEU A 411 -23.36 1.85 0.74
CA LEU A 411 -23.17 1.27 -0.59
C LEU A 411 -22.13 0.13 -0.52
N ALA A 412 -21.02 0.36 0.18
CA ALA A 412 -19.99 -0.64 0.40
C ALA A 412 -20.54 -1.87 1.14
N ASP A 413 -21.36 -1.69 2.17
CA ASP A 413 -22.01 -2.78 2.91
C ASP A 413 -22.97 -3.58 2.00
N SER A 414 -23.69 -2.92 1.09
CA SER A 414 -24.59 -3.57 0.12
C SER A 414 -23.82 -4.36 -0.96
N VAL A 415 -22.67 -3.84 -1.41
CA VAL A 415 -21.73 -4.57 -2.28
C VAL A 415 -21.12 -5.77 -1.55
N VAL A 416 -20.71 -5.60 -0.29
CA VAL A 416 -20.19 -6.70 0.55
C VAL A 416 -21.24 -7.78 0.75
N ALA A 417 -22.49 -7.42 1.05
CA ALA A 417 -23.59 -8.38 1.19
C ALA A 417 -23.81 -9.18 -0.11
N ALA A 418 -23.88 -8.52 -1.27
CA ALA A 418 -24.05 -9.20 -2.56
C ALA A 418 -22.85 -10.09 -2.93
N LEU A 419 -21.62 -9.69 -2.58
CA LEU A 419 -20.42 -10.52 -2.76
C LEU A 419 -20.39 -11.71 -1.78
N GLN A 420 -20.83 -11.54 -0.53
CA GLN A 420 -20.98 -12.63 0.43
C GLN A 420 -22.07 -13.62 0.01
N GLU A 421 -23.20 -13.15 -0.50
CA GLU A 421 -24.22 -13.98 -1.15
C GLU A 421 -23.61 -14.74 -2.32
N TYR A 422 -22.92 -14.06 -3.25
CA TYR A 422 -22.26 -14.72 -4.39
C TYR A 422 -21.26 -15.81 -3.96
N GLN A 423 -20.38 -15.53 -2.99
CA GLN A 423 -19.41 -16.51 -2.49
C GLN A 423 -20.10 -17.66 -1.73
N SER A 424 -21.18 -17.39 -0.99
CA SER A 424 -22.02 -18.40 -0.34
C SER A 424 -22.73 -19.29 -1.37
N MET A 425 -23.30 -18.69 -2.41
CA MET A 425 -23.95 -19.36 -3.55
C MET A 425 -22.95 -20.22 -4.34
N LYS A 426 -21.78 -19.68 -4.67
CA LYS A 426 -20.66 -20.39 -5.31
C LYS A 426 -20.17 -21.54 -4.45
N GLY A 427 -20.01 -21.32 -3.14
CA GLY A 427 -19.63 -22.34 -2.17
C GLY A 427 -20.70 -23.41 -1.94
N LYS A 428 -22.00 -23.09 -2.06
CA LYS A 428 -23.12 -24.05 -2.01
C LYS A 428 -23.20 -24.86 -3.30
N SER A 429 -23.21 -24.19 -4.45
CA SER A 429 -23.24 -24.81 -5.79
C SER A 429 -22.04 -25.74 -6.02
N THR A 430 -20.82 -25.33 -5.65
CA THR A 430 -19.63 -26.21 -5.74
C THR A 430 -19.72 -27.40 -4.79
N ARG A 431 -20.22 -27.24 -3.55
CA ARG A 431 -20.44 -28.36 -2.62
C ARG A 431 -21.50 -29.34 -3.14
N LEU A 432 -22.65 -28.86 -3.64
CA LEU A 432 -23.72 -29.69 -4.20
C LEU A 432 -23.29 -30.39 -5.50
N GLN A 433 -22.61 -29.68 -6.41
CA GLN A 433 -22.05 -30.27 -7.63
C GLN A 433 -20.97 -31.31 -7.29
N ASN A 434 -20.13 -31.09 -6.27
CA ASN A 434 -19.10 -32.04 -5.87
C ASN A 434 -19.66 -33.23 -5.08
N ALA A 435 -20.72 -33.05 -4.29
CA ALA A 435 -21.43 -34.14 -3.62
C ALA A 435 -22.11 -35.08 -4.64
N THR A 436 -22.94 -34.52 -5.54
CA THR A 436 -23.57 -35.28 -6.64
C THR A 436 -22.53 -35.92 -7.56
N ARG A 437 -21.45 -35.21 -7.92
CA ARG A 437 -20.30 -35.76 -8.66
C ARG A 437 -19.63 -36.91 -7.91
N ALA A 438 -19.43 -36.80 -6.60
CA ALA A 438 -18.78 -37.85 -5.80
C ALA A 438 -19.66 -39.08 -5.61
N GLU A 439 -20.98 -38.90 -5.45
CA GLU A 439 -21.91 -40.04 -5.40
C GLU A 439 -22.00 -40.74 -6.75
N LEU A 440 -22.14 -39.99 -7.85
CA LEU A 440 -22.10 -40.56 -9.21
C LEU A 440 -20.75 -41.24 -9.49
N TRP A 441 -19.62 -40.67 -9.05
CA TRP A 441 -18.31 -41.32 -9.16
C TRP A 441 -18.25 -42.64 -8.38
N GLN A 442 -18.78 -42.68 -7.14
CA GLN A 442 -18.90 -43.95 -6.41
C GLN A 442 -19.82 -44.95 -7.14
N ARG A 443 -20.96 -44.51 -7.68
CA ARG A 443 -21.87 -45.37 -8.47
C ARG A 443 -21.14 -45.92 -9.71
N PHE A 444 -20.38 -45.11 -10.46
CA PHE A 444 -19.58 -45.54 -11.61
C PHE A 444 -18.35 -46.39 -11.25
N GLN A 445 -17.79 -46.23 -10.05
CA GLN A 445 -16.68 -47.08 -9.58
C GLN A 445 -17.14 -48.40 -8.96
N ARG A 446 -18.42 -48.60 -8.61
CA ARG A 446 -18.91 -49.87 -8.04
C ARG A 446 -18.68 -51.08 -8.98
N PRO A 447 -18.96 -51.04 -10.30
CA PRO A 447 -18.62 -52.13 -11.22
C PRO A 447 -17.11 -52.45 -11.26
N LEU A 448 -16.25 -51.45 -11.17
CA LEU A 448 -14.78 -51.65 -11.12
C LEU A 448 -14.34 -52.31 -9.80
N HIS A 449 -14.89 -51.90 -8.66
CA HIS A 449 -14.62 -52.57 -7.38
C HIS A 449 -15.16 -54.00 -7.37
N GLY A 450 -16.33 -54.24 -7.95
CA GLY A 450 -16.88 -55.57 -8.20
C GLY A 450 -15.94 -56.43 -9.04
N LEU A 451 -15.38 -55.88 -10.12
CA LEU A 451 -14.39 -56.57 -10.95
C LEU A 451 -13.07 -56.83 -10.20
N GLN A 452 -12.58 -55.94 -9.35
CA GLN A 452 -11.35 -56.20 -8.57
C GLN A 452 -11.57 -57.28 -7.49
N LEU A 453 -12.73 -57.30 -6.82
CA LEU A 453 -13.12 -58.39 -5.92
C LEU A 453 -13.28 -59.71 -6.69
N TRP A 454 -13.94 -59.67 -7.85
CA TRP A 454 -14.04 -60.80 -8.77
C TRP A 454 -12.67 -61.28 -9.26
N ARG A 455 -11.72 -60.38 -9.55
CA ARG A 455 -10.34 -60.69 -9.95
C ARG A 455 -9.62 -61.47 -8.86
N ALA A 456 -9.71 -61.00 -7.61
CA ALA A 456 -9.10 -61.69 -6.47
C ALA A 456 -9.73 -63.08 -6.25
N LEU A 457 -11.07 -63.20 -6.42
CA LEU A 457 -11.77 -64.49 -6.35
C LEU A 457 -11.41 -65.42 -7.52
N ALA A 458 -11.34 -64.91 -8.74
CA ALA A 458 -10.98 -65.64 -9.95
C ALA A 458 -9.53 -66.17 -9.87
N GLN A 459 -8.59 -65.31 -9.48
CA GLN A 459 -7.19 -65.69 -9.27
C GLN A 459 -7.08 -66.75 -8.17
N ARG A 460 -7.71 -66.52 -7.00
CA ARG A 460 -7.75 -67.51 -5.91
C ARG A 460 -8.36 -68.84 -6.35
N LEU A 461 -9.42 -68.86 -7.17
CA LEU A 461 -10.01 -70.09 -7.70
C LEU A 461 -9.09 -70.79 -8.70
N LEU A 462 -8.37 -70.06 -9.56
CA LEU A 462 -7.37 -70.63 -10.47
C LEU A 462 -6.19 -71.23 -9.71
N ASP A 463 -5.66 -70.51 -8.71
CA ASP A 463 -4.51 -70.91 -7.91
C ASP A 463 -4.87 -72.12 -7.02
N VAL A 464 -5.96 -72.04 -6.25
CA VAL A 464 -6.42 -73.12 -5.35
C VAL A 464 -6.82 -74.37 -6.13
N THR A 465 -7.44 -74.24 -7.31
CA THR A 465 -7.76 -75.42 -8.12
C THR A 465 -6.59 -75.95 -8.94
N GLY A 466 -5.46 -75.23 -9.00
CA GLY A 466 -4.29 -75.52 -9.83
C GLY A 466 -3.88 -76.99 -9.81
N SER A 467 -3.74 -77.56 -8.61
CA SER A 467 -3.16 -78.89 -8.35
C SER A 467 -4.07 -79.86 -7.56
N LEU A 468 -5.39 -79.67 -7.57
CA LEU A 468 -6.33 -80.55 -6.84
C LEU A 468 -6.48 -81.94 -7.49
N PRO A 469 -6.33 -83.04 -6.74
CA PRO A 469 -6.48 -84.41 -7.24
C PRO A 469 -7.75 -85.15 -6.73
N ASP A 470 -8.65 -84.46 -6.00
CA ASP A 470 -9.70 -85.07 -5.20
C ASP A 470 -11.14 -84.64 -5.58
N LEU A 471 -12.03 -85.63 -5.61
CA LEU A 471 -13.42 -85.49 -6.05
C LEU A 471 -14.28 -84.50 -5.21
N PRO A 472 -14.19 -84.46 -3.86
CA PRO A 472 -14.98 -83.51 -3.06
C PRO A 472 -14.60 -82.05 -3.35
N SER A 473 -13.31 -81.76 -3.53
CA SER A 473 -12.86 -80.41 -3.88
C SER A 473 -13.26 -80.03 -5.31
N ILE A 474 -13.25 -80.96 -6.27
CA ILE A 474 -13.79 -80.71 -7.63
C ILE A 474 -15.28 -80.33 -7.56
N HIS A 475 -16.10 -81.07 -6.81
CA HIS A 475 -17.52 -80.73 -6.61
C HIS A 475 -17.74 -79.42 -5.84
N THR A 476 -16.81 -79.01 -4.97
CA THR A 476 -16.89 -77.78 -4.19
C THR A 476 -16.52 -76.55 -5.02
N PHE A 477 -15.46 -76.64 -5.83
CA PHE A 477 -14.93 -75.50 -6.58
C PHE A 477 -15.50 -75.35 -8.00
N LEU A 478 -16.02 -76.41 -8.63
CA LEU A 478 -16.63 -76.31 -9.96
C LEU A 478 -17.86 -75.36 -9.96
N PRO A 479 -18.84 -75.45 -9.03
CA PRO A 479 -19.94 -74.49 -8.96
C PRO A 479 -19.48 -73.07 -8.60
N GLN A 480 -18.38 -72.92 -7.83
CA GLN A 480 -17.82 -71.61 -7.51
C GLN A 480 -17.15 -70.96 -8.74
N ILE A 481 -16.49 -71.76 -9.59
CA ILE A 481 -15.98 -71.31 -10.88
C ILE A 481 -17.12 -70.97 -11.84
N GLU A 482 -18.21 -71.74 -11.85
CA GLU A 482 -19.40 -71.42 -12.64
C GLU A 482 -20.10 -70.13 -12.18
N ALA A 483 -20.27 -69.93 -10.87
CA ALA A 483 -20.77 -68.69 -10.29
C ALA A 483 -19.83 -67.50 -10.58
N ALA A 484 -18.51 -67.70 -10.51
CA ALA A 484 -17.55 -66.68 -10.92
C ALA A 484 -17.66 -66.36 -12.42
N LEU A 485 -17.91 -67.34 -13.28
CA LEU A 485 -18.11 -67.11 -14.72
C LEU A 485 -19.40 -66.33 -15.01
N THR A 486 -20.52 -66.62 -14.32
CA THR A 486 -21.78 -65.87 -14.49
C THR A 486 -21.68 -64.44 -13.96
N GLU A 487 -21.02 -64.23 -12.82
CA GLU A 487 -20.71 -62.90 -12.29
C GLU A 487 -19.79 -62.12 -13.25
N SER A 488 -18.83 -62.81 -13.88
CA SER A 488 -17.94 -62.21 -14.89
C SER A 488 -18.68 -61.72 -16.14
N SER A 489 -19.74 -62.41 -16.58
CA SER A 489 -20.63 -61.91 -17.65
C SER A 489 -21.48 -60.73 -17.19
N ARG A 490 -22.06 -60.78 -15.98
CA ARG A 490 -22.84 -59.67 -15.41
C ARG A 490 -22.00 -58.39 -15.28
N LEU A 491 -20.75 -58.52 -14.85
CA LEU A 491 -19.78 -57.42 -14.79
C LEU A 491 -19.37 -56.95 -16.19
N LYS A 492 -19.26 -57.83 -17.20
CA LYS A 492 -18.99 -57.43 -18.59
C LYS A 492 -20.10 -56.52 -19.13
N GLU A 493 -21.36 -56.86 -18.90
CA GLU A 493 -22.52 -56.05 -19.32
C GLU A 493 -22.54 -54.68 -18.63
N GLN A 494 -22.34 -54.64 -17.31
CA GLN A 494 -22.27 -53.39 -16.55
C GLN A 494 -21.11 -52.47 -17.00
N LEU A 495 -19.97 -53.05 -17.35
CA LEU A 495 -18.81 -52.28 -17.83
C LEU A 495 -18.95 -51.85 -19.29
N ALA A 496 -19.62 -52.64 -20.14
CA ALA A 496 -19.99 -52.20 -21.49
C ALA A 496 -20.99 -51.03 -21.45
N MET A 497 -21.97 -51.06 -20.53
CA MET A 497 -22.88 -49.94 -20.32
C MET A 497 -22.18 -48.70 -19.73
N LEU A 498 -21.10 -48.86 -18.97
CA LEU A 498 -20.23 -47.76 -18.54
C LEU A 498 -19.40 -47.19 -19.70
N GLN A 499 -18.91 -48.04 -20.61
CA GLN A 499 -18.20 -47.62 -21.82
C GLN A 499 -19.09 -46.82 -22.78
N LEU A 500 -20.40 -47.10 -22.84
CA LEU A 500 -21.37 -46.30 -23.61
C LEU A 500 -21.65 -44.90 -23.02
N LYS A 501 -21.12 -44.58 -21.83
CA LYS A 501 -21.32 -43.29 -21.14
C LYS A 501 -20.08 -42.37 -21.24
N THR A 502 -19.24 -42.51 -22.27
CA THR A 502 -18.01 -41.72 -22.51
C THR A 502 -18.21 -40.22 -22.33
N ASP A 503 -19.22 -39.66 -22.99
CA ASP A 503 -19.38 -38.21 -23.14
C ASP A 503 -19.91 -37.58 -21.84
N LEU A 504 -20.69 -38.36 -21.08
CA LEU A 504 -21.12 -38.03 -19.73
C LEU A 504 -19.93 -38.04 -18.76
N LEU A 505 -19.10 -39.07 -18.78
CA LEU A 505 -17.89 -39.14 -17.94
C LEU A 505 -16.90 -38.00 -18.28
N GLY A 506 -16.67 -37.75 -19.57
CA GLY A 506 -15.80 -36.68 -20.05
C GLY A 506 -16.27 -35.28 -19.62
N SER A 507 -17.57 -34.99 -19.74
CA SER A 507 -18.14 -33.72 -19.28
C SER A 507 -18.24 -33.60 -17.75
N MET A 508 -18.36 -34.71 -17.02
CA MET A 508 -18.44 -34.69 -15.55
C MET A 508 -17.09 -34.56 -14.83
N PHE A 509 -16.06 -35.28 -15.33
CA PHE A 509 -14.78 -35.50 -14.62
C PHE A 509 -13.57 -34.93 -15.36
N GLY A 510 -13.74 -34.47 -16.61
CA GLY A 510 -12.66 -34.01 -17.49
C GLY A 510 -12.12 -35.13 -18.38
N GLN A 511 -11.79 -34.78 -19.62
CA GLN A 511 -11.30 -35.70 -20.67
C GLN A 511 -10.23 -36.67 -20.16
N GLU A 512 -9.17 -36.17 -19.51
CA GLU A 512 -8.06 -37.00 -19.00
C GLU A 512 -8.49 -38.01 -17.94
N ARG A 513 -9.36 -37.63 -16.99
CA ARG A 513 -9.82 -38.52 -15.92
C ARG A 513 -10.87 -39.51 -16.39
N ALA A 514 -11.70 -39.11 -17.36
CA ALA A 514 -12.62 -40.01 -18.05
C ALA A 514 -11.84 -41.01 -18.91
N ALA A 515 -10.84 -40.56 -19.68
CA ALA A 515 -9.95 -41.42 -20.45
C ALA A 515 -9.18 -42.40 -19.55
N ALA A 516 -8.58 -41.93 -18.45
CA ALA A 516 -7.90 -42.80 -17.49
C ALA A 516 -8.84 -43.82 -16.83
N LEU A 517 -10.09 -43.44 -16.52
CA LEU A 517 -11.09 -44.39 -16.02
C LEU A 517 -11.51 -45.39 -17.11
N LEU A 518 -11.72 -44.95 -18.35
CA LEU A 518 -12.11 -45.80 -19.48
C LEU A 518 -10.98 -46.72 -19.93
N GLU A 519 -9.72 -46.28 -19.82
CA GLU A 519 -8.52 -47.11 -20.01
C GLU A 519 -8.35 -48.09 -18.86
N GLN A 520 -8.59 -47.68 -17.61
CA GLN A 520 -8.65 -48.59 -16.46
C GLN A 520 -9.77 -49.63 -16.62
N VAL A 521 -10.93 -49.25 -17.15
CA VAL A 521 -12.03 -50.16 -17.53
C VAL A 521 -11.58 -51.08 -18.66
N ALA A 522 -10.98 -50.58 -19.74
CA ALA A 522 -10.52 -51.40 -20.86
C ALA A 522 -9.40 -52.38 -20.46
N GLY A 523 -8.44 -51.95 -19.65
CA GLY A 523 -7.44 -52.80 -19.01
C GLY A 523 -8.09 -53.87 -18.12
N SER A 524 -9.00 -53.46 -17.23
CA SER A 524 -9.74 -54.37 -16.34
C SER A 524 -10.61 -55.37 -17.12
N VAL A 525 -11.22 -54.97 -18.24
CA VAL A 525 -12.02 -55.83 -19.11
C VAL A 525 -11.14 -56.82 -19.87
N ARG A 526 -9.95 -56.41 -20.34
CA ARG A 526 -8.94 -57.32 -20.94
C ARG A 526 -8.40 -58.32 -19.91
N ASP A 527 -8.03 -57.87 -18.72
CA ASP A 527 -7.60 -58.74 -17.61
C ASP A 527 -8.72 -59.70 -17.21
N ARG A 528 -9.97 -59.23 -17.17
CA ARG A 528 -11.16 -60.07 -16.96
C ARG A 528 -11.37 -61.05 -18.10
N GLU A 529 -11.08 -60.71 -19.35
CA GLU A 529 -11.17 -61.63 -20.48
C GLU A 529 -10.12 -62.73 -20.41
N LEU A 530 -8.87 -62.39 -20.08
CA LEU A 530 -7.81 -63.37 -19.84
C LEU A 530 -8.15 -64.31 -18.67
N LEU A 531 -8.64 -63.77 -17.54
CA LEU A 531 -9.03 -64.57 -16.37
C LEU A 531 -10.33 -65.35 -16.58
N HIS A 532 -11.31 -64.83 -17.32
CA HIS A 532 -12.53 -65.54 -17.68
C HIS A 532 -12.23 -66.72 -18.61
N ASN A 533 -11.36 -66.51 -19.61
CA ASN A 533 -10.90 -67.58 -20.49
C ASN A 533 -10.06 -68.62 -19.72
N SER A 534 -9.24 -68.18 -18.77
CA SER A 534 -8.50 -69.09 -17.86
C SER A 534 -9.45 -69.89 -16.97
N LEU A 535 -10.51 -69.28 -16.44
CA LEU A 535 -11.56 -69.96 -15.67
C LEU A 535 -12.38 -70.92 -16.53
N LEU A 536 -12.66 -70.60 -17.79
CA LEU A 536 -13.29 -71.52 -18.75
C LEU A 536 -12.39 -72.73 -19.05
N GLN A 537 -11.09 -72.50 -19.25
CA GLN A 537 -10.11 -73.57 -19.46
C GLN A 537 -9.90 -74.43 -18.21
N ARG A 538 -9.93 -73.82 -17.01
CA ARG A 538 -9.92 -74.55 -15.73
C ARG A 538 -11.21 -75.32 -15.51
N LYS A 539 -12.37 -74.74 -15.85
CA LYS A 539 -13.68 -75.39 -15.80
C LYS A 539 -13.70 -76.65 -16.67
N SER A 540 -13.34 -76.55 -17.95
CA SER A 540 -13.34 -77.71 -18.85
C SER A 540 -12.34 -78.78 -18.41
N LYS A 541 -11.16 -78.40 -17.90
CA LYS A 541 -10.20 -79.34 -17.31
C LYS A 541 -10.73 -80.02 -16.04
N LEU A 542 -11.42 -79.30 -15.16
CA LEU A 542 -12.06 -79.88 -13.97
C LEU A 542 -13.26 -80.76 -14.31
N GLN A 543 -14.04 -80.42 -15.35
CA GLN A 543 -15.13 -81.26 -15.86
C GLN A 543 -14.61 -82.55 -16.51
N SER A 544 -13.47 -82.49 -17.21
CA SER A 544 -12.79 -83.67 -17.74
C SER A 544 -12.24 -84.57 -16.62
N LEU A 545 -11.63 -84.00 -15.58
CA LEU A 545 -11.22 -84.75 -14.39
C LEU A 545 -12.42 -85.34 -13.63
N LEU A 546 -13.55 -84.63 -13.56
CA LEU A 546 -14.78 -85.13 -12.94
C LEU A 546 -15.35 -86.36 -13.69
N ALA A 547 -15.29 -86.36 -15.02
CA ALA A 547 -15.64 -87.53 -15.81
C ALA A 547 -14.69 -88.70 -15.51
N GLN A 548 -13.37 -88.49 -15.58
CA GLN A 548 -12.37 -89.52 -15.26
C GLN A 548 -12.52 -90.10 -13.84
N HIS A 549 -12.85 -89.28 -12.84
CA HIS A 549 -13.14 -89.76 -11.48
C HIS A 549 -14.42 -90.63 -11.41
N LYS A 550 -15.45 -90.30 -12.19
CA LYS A 550 -16.68 -91.08 -12.29
C LYS A 550 -16.44 -92.42 -12.97
N ASP A 551 -15.69 -92.41 -14.08
CA ASP A 551 -15.38 -93.59 -14.88
C ASP A 551 -14.40 -94.54 -14.16
N PHE A 552 -13.49 -93.99 -13.35
CA PHE A 552 -12.69 -94.79 -12.41
C PHE A 552 -13.57 -95.43 -11.32
N GLY A 553 -14.50 -94.69 -10.74
CA GLY A 553 -15.39 -95.20 -9.67
C GLY A 553 -16.26 -96.37 -10.12
N THR A 554 -16.88 -96.26 -11.30
CA THR A 554 -17.71 -97.33 -11.88
C THR A 554 -16.91 -98.59 -12.24
N ALA A 555 -15.63 -98.46 -12.59
CA ALA A 555 -14.73 -99.57 -12.88
C ALA A 555 -14.10 -100.19 -11.63
N PHE A 556 -13.79 -99.41 -10.59
CA PHE A 556 -13.06 -99.86 -9.40
C PHE A 556 -13.95 -100.56 -8.37
N GLU A 557 -15.15 -100.03 -8.08
CA GLU A 557 -16.02 -100.62 -7.05
C GLU A 557 -16.41 -102.10 -7.30
N PRO A 558 -16.74 -102.54 -8.54
CA PRO A 558 -17.06 -103.95 -8.80
C PRO A 558 -15.89 -104.89 -8.48
N LEU A 559 -14.65 -104.44 -8.72
CA LEU A 559 -13.45 -105.23 -8.45
C LEU A 559 -13.15 -105.31 -6.96
N GLN A 560 -13.31 -104.21 -6.23
CA GLN A 560 -13.20 -104.21 -4.77
C GLN A 560 -14.28 -105.11 -4.13
N ARG A 561 -15.51 -105.09 -4.68
CA ARG A 561 -16.59 -106.00 -4.23
C ARG A 561 -16.29 -107.48 -4.55
N LYS A 562 -15.81 -107.80 -5.76
CA LYS A 562 -15.33 -109.16 -6.11
C LYS A 562 -14.21 -109.64 -5.19
N LEU A 563 -13.25 -108.77 -4.85
CA LEU A 563 -12.13 -109.11 -3.96
C LEU A 563 -12.59 -109.47 -2.55
N LEU A 564 -13.51 -108.66 -1.98
CA LEU A 564 -14.08 -108.92 -0.66
C LEU A 564 -14.94 -110.19 -0.65
N ASP A 565 -15.71 -110.44 -1.71
CA ASP A 565 -16.50 -111.67 -1.87
C ASP A 565 -15.61 -112.92 -1.93
N LEU A 566 -14.57 -112.91 -2.77
CA LEU A 566 -13.57 -113.99 -2.79
C LEU A 566 -12.90 -114.14 -1.42
N GLN A 567 -12.56 -113.04 -0.73
CA GLN A 567 -11.98 -113.10 0.60
C GLN A 567 -12.92 -113.78 1.62
N VAL A 568 -14.23 -113.53 1.55
CA VAL A 568 -15.23 -114.20 2.40
C VAL A 568 -15.36 -115.69 2.04
N ARG A 569 -15.42 -116.04 0.75
CA ARG A 569 -15.51 -117.44 0.30
C ARG A 569 -14.25 -118.25 0.66
N ILE A 570 -13.06 -117.66 0.53
CA ILE A 570 -11.78 -118.26 0.92
C ILE A 570 -11.66 -118.39 2.45
N GLN A 571 -12.25 -117.49 3.24
CA GLN A 571 -12.34 -117.62 4.70
C GLN A 571 -13.27 -118.76 5.13
N ALA A 572 -14.40 -118.95 4.44
CA ALA A 572 -15.36 -120.03 4.75
C ALA A 572 -14.75 -121.43 4.58
N GLU A 573 -13.92 -121.63 3.55
CA GLU A 573 -13.25 -122.90 3.27
C GLU A 573 -12.03 -123.19 4.17
N LYS A 574 -11.80 -122.43 5.25
CA LYS A 574 -10.69 -122.69 6.20
C LYS A 574 -10.97 -123.78 7.24
N GLY A 575 -12.23 -124.20 7.43
CA GLY A 575 -12.60 -125.20 8.43
C GLY A 575 -12.08 -126.61 8.09
N PHE A 576 -11.69 -127.39 9.09
CA PHE A 576 -11.43 -128.81 8.87
C PHE A 576 -12.73 -129.55 8.52
N GLN A 577 -12.60 -130.62 7.73
CA GLN A 577 -13.72 -131.48 7.33
C GLN A 577 -13.70 -132.79 8.11
N ARG A 578 -14.87 -133.43 8.26
CA ARG A 578 -15.06 -134.62 9.10
C ARG A 578 -14.44 -135.88 8.49
N ASP A 579 -14.60 -136.09 7.19
CA ASP A 579 -14.25 -137.32 6.50
C ASP A 579 -13.39 -137.04 5.25
N LEU A 580 -12.93 -138.12 4.60
CA LEU A 580 -12.12 -138.01 3.37
C LEU A 580 -12.91 -137.38 2.19
N PRO A 581 -14.17 -137.77 1.91
CA PRO A 581 -15.01 -137.09 0.90
C PRO A 581 -15.20 -135.60 1.16
N GLY A 582 -15.43 -135.17 2.41
CA GLY A 582 -15.53 -133.76 2.78
C GLY A 582 -14.25 -132.99 2.46
N LYS A 583 -13.08 -133.51 2.83
CA LYS A 583 -11.77 -132.92 2.51
C LYS A 583 -11.54 -132.83 0.99
N GLN A 584 -11.92 -133.87 0.22
CA GLN A 584 -11.81 -133.85 -1.25
C GLN A 584 -12.75 -132.81 -1.88
N THR A 585 -13.97 -132.65 -1.36
CA THR A 585 -14.93 -131.66 -1.87
C THR A 585 -14.49 -130.23 -1.57
N GLN A 586 -13.91 -129.99 -0.39
CA GLN A 586 -13.28 -128.72 -0.01
C GLN A 586 -12.14 -128.34 -0.97
N LEU A 587 -11.26 -129.29 -1.31
CA LEU A 587 -10.16 -129.07 -2.25
C LEU A 587 -10.67 -128.59 -3.62
N LEU A 588 -11.70 -129.24 -4.19
CA LEU A 588 -12.28 -128.86 -5.48
C LEU A 588 -12.87 -127.44 -5.45
N ARG A 589 -13.51 -127.03 -4.34
CA ARG A 589 -14.05 -125.66 -4.19
C ARG A 589 -12.92 -124.63 -4.06
N LEU A 590 -11.85 -124.94 -3.31
CA LEU A 590 -10.67 -124.09 -3.21
C LEU A 590 -9.96 -123.91 -4.56
N GLN A 591 -9.93 -124.95 -5.41
CA GLN A 591 -9.38 -124.86 -6.78
C GLN A 591 -10.23 -123.96 -7.69
N GLY A 592 -11.57 -124.05 -7.64
CA GLY A 592 -12.44 -123.12 -8.40
C GLY A 592 -12.25 -121.66 -7.99
N LEU A 593 -12.10 -121.39 -6.69
CA LEU A 593 -11.76 -120.04 -6.19
C LEU A 593 -10.40 -119.54 -6.69
N GLN A 594 -9.47 -120.44 -7.03
CA GLN A 594 -8.13 -120.08 -7.52
C GLN A 594 -8.17 -119.58 -8.97
N GLU A 595 -9.07 -120.12 -9.79
CA GLU A 595 -9.34 -119.64 -11.15
C GLU A 595 -10.04 -118.28 -11.15
N GLU A 596 -11.06 -118.09 -10.28
CA GLU A 596 -11.72 -116.78 -10.09
C GLU A 596 -10.75 -115.68 -9.63
N GLY A 597 -9.76 -116.03 -8.82
CA GLY A 597 -8.67 -115.12 -8.44
C GLY A 597 -7.87 -114.61 -9.65
N LEU A 598 -7.56 -115.50 -10.60
CA LEU A 598 -6.80 -115.15 -11.80
C LEU A 598 -7.60 -114.26 -12.78
N ASP A 599 -8.91 -114.48 -12.92
CA ASP A 599 -9.81 -113.58 -13.66
C ASP A 599 -9.84 -112.16 -13.03
N LEU A 600 -10.00 -112.09 -11.70
CA LEU A 600 -9.99 -110.81 -10.99
C LEU A 600 -8.67 -110.05 -11.19
N ARG A 601 -7.53 -110.76 -11.25
CA ARG A 601 -6.22 -110.15 -11.53
C ARG A 601 -6.18 -109.46 -12.89
N ALA A 602 -6.69 -110.11 -13.94
CA ALA A 602 -6.74 -109.54 -15.29
C ALA A 602 -7.63 -108.28 -15.34
N GLN A 603 -8.74 -108.29 -14.59
CA GLN A 603 -9.66 -107.16 -14.52
C GLN A 603 -9.07 -105.97 -13.72
N ILE A 604 -8.27 -106.22 -12.67
CA ILE A 604 -7.54 -105.17 -11.94
C ILE A 604 -6.51 -104.46 -12.84
N GLU A 605 -5.73 -105.22 -13.62
CA GLU A 605 -4.77 -104.65 -14.58
C GLU A 605 -5.46 -103.83 -15.68
N ALA A 606 -6.65 -104.24 -16.14
CA ALA A 606 -7.43 -103.50 -17.14
C ALA A 606 -7.90 -102.10 -16.67
N VAL A 607 -7.97 -101.84 -15.36
CA VAL A 607 -8.36 -100.53 -14.80
C VAL A 607 -7.16 -99.58 -14.65
N ARG A 608 -5.92 -100.09 -14.61
CA ARG A 608 -4.68 -99.30 -14.44
C ARG A 608 -4.51 -98.13 -15.44
N PRO A 609 -4.96 -98.19 -16.72
CA PRO A 609 -4.91 -97.04 -17.63
C PRO A 609 -5.77 -95.83 -17.20
N LEU A 610 -6.90 -96.05 -16.51
CA LEU A 610 -7.84 -94.98 -16.08
C LEU A 610 -7.29 -94.09 -14.96
N VAL A 611 -6.05 -94.34 -14.54
CA VAL A 611 -5.48 -93.84 -13.28
C VAL A 611 -4.20 -93.01 -13.51
N GLN A 612 -3.67 -92.99 -14.74
CA GLN A 612 -2.48 -92.21 -15.10
C GLN A 612 -2.65 -90.73 -14.71
N GLY A 613 -1.78 -90.26 -13.81
CA GLY A 613 -1.75 -88.87 -13.34
C GLY A 613 -2.56 -88.57 -12.06
N ASN A 614 -3.32 -89.51 -11.49
CA ASN A 614 -3.95 -89.34 -10.18
C ASN A 614 -3.29 -90.24 -9.11
N PRO A 615 -2.43 -89.70 -8.23
CA PRO A 615 -1.68 -90.52 -7.26
C PRO A 615 -2.56 -91.17 -6.19
N ASN A 616 -3.74 -90.61 -5.89
CA ASN A 616 -4.66 -91.14 -4.88
C ASN A 616 -5.44 -92.35 -5.44
N ASN A 617 -5.86 -92.28 -6.71
CA ASN A 617 -6.43 -93.44 -7.40
C ASN A 617 -5.35 -94.50 -7.70
N GLN A 618 -4.11 -94.09 -7.98
CA GLN A 618 -2.96 -95.01 -8.18
C GLN A 618 -2.72 -95.85 -6.92
N HIS A 619 -2.62 -95.21 -5.75
CA HIS A 619 -2.51 -95.91 -4.48
C HIS A 619 -3.68 -96.87 -4.24
N LYS A 620 -4.90 -96.57 -4.69
CA LYS A 620 -6.05 -97.49 -4.54
C LYS A 620 -5.95 -98.72 -5.44
N VAL A 621 -5.51 -98.57 -6.69
CA VAL A 621 -5.30 -99.73 -7.60
C VAL A 621 -4.11 -100.58 -7.17
N ASP A 622 -3.01 -99.95 -6.74
CA ASP A 622 -1.83 -100.70 -6.27
C ASP A 622 -2.08 -101.37 -4.91
N GLN A 623 -2.88 -100.76 -4.02
CA GLN A 623 -3.39 -101.42 -2.81
C GLN A 623 -4.29 -102.62 -3.16
N LEU A 624 -5.28 -102.45 -4.04
CA LEU A 624 -6.16 -103.54 -4.47
C LEU A 624 -5.36 -104.69 -5.14
N SER A 625 -4.30 -104.35 -5.89
CA SER A 625 -3.36 -105.32 -6.48
C SER A 625 -2.54 -106.05 -5.42
N SER A 626 -2.12 -105.36 -4.36
CA SER A 626 -1.40 -105.94 -3.22
C SER A 626 -2.30 -106.87 -2.39
N ASP A 627 -3.51 -106.42 -2.08
CA ASP A 627 -4.50 -107.19 -1.33
C ASP A 627 -4.92 -108.45 -2.11
N HIS A 628 -5.08 -108.34 -3.43
CA HIS A 628 -5.33 -109.48 -4.30
C HIS A 628 -4.16 -110.48 -4.27
N GLN A 629 -2.91 -110.02 -4.38
CA GLN A 629 -1.74 -110.91 -4.29
C GLN A 629 -1.60 -111.57 -2.91
N ALA A 630 -1.93 -110.87 -1.82
CA ALA A 630 -1.94 -111.45 -0.48
C ALA A 630 -3.03 -112.52 -0.34
N LEU A 631 -4.22 -112.26 -0.91
CA LEU A 631 -5.33 -113.21 -0.92
C LEU A 631 -5.00 -114.46 -1.76
N GLN A 632 -4.43 -114.28 -2.95
CA GLN A 632 -4.03 -115.37 -3.85
C GLN A 632 -3.00 -116.30 -3.18
N ARG A 633 -1.97 -115.74 -2.54
CA ARG A 633 -0.98 -116.52 -1.75
C ARG A 633 -1.64 -117.26 -0.58
N SER A 634 -2.59 -116.63 0.11
CA SER A 634 -3.35 -117.28 1.20
C SER A 634 -4.27 -118.39 0.69
N LEU A 635 -4.71 -118.35 -0.57
CA LEU A 635 -5.51 -119.40 -1.19
C LEU A 635 -4.63 -120.56 -1.66
N GLU A 636 -3.49 -120.29 -2.28
CA GLU A 636 -2.47 -121.28 -2.65
C GLU A 636 -2.03 -122.11 -1.42
N ASP A 637 -1.70 -121.43 -0.33
CA ASP A 637 -1.36 -122.02 0.98
C ASP A 637 -2.53 -122.80 1.63
N LEU A 638 -3.80 -122.49 1.33
CA LEU A 638 -4.95 -123.29 1.75
C LEU A 638 -5.18 -124.52 0.86
N VAL A 639 -5.05 -124.36 -0.45
CA VAL A 639 -5.12 -125.45 -1.44
C VAL A 639 -4.07 -126.52 -1.09
N ASP A 640 -2.81 -126.13 -0.88
CA ASP A 640 -1.72 -127.06 -0.59
C ASP A 640 -1.90 -127.79 0.74
N ARG A 641 -2.34 -127.08 1.81
CA ARG A 641 -2.69 -127.74 3.09
C ARG A 641 -3.87 -128.69 2.95
N CYS A 642 -4.88 -128.34 2.15
CA CYS A 642 -6.04 -129.21 1.90
C CYS A 642 -5.62 -130.46 1.12
N GLN A 643 -4.85 -130.31 0.03
CA GLN A 643 -4.26 -131.43 -0.71
C GLN A 643 -3.46 -132.37 0.21
N GLN A 644 -2.64 -131.82 1.11
CA GLN A 644 -1.83 -132.59 2.02
C GLN A 644 -2.68 -133.35 3.06
N SER A 645 -3.71 -132.71 3.64
CA SER A 645 -4.65 -133.36 4.56
C SER A 645 -5.49 -134.46 3.88
N VAL A 646 -5.82 -134.30 2.59
CA VAL A 646 -6.43 -135.37 1.77
C VAL A 646 -5.47 -136.54 1.58
N ARG A 647 -4.22 -136.28 1.15
CA ARG A 647 -3.20 -137.32 0.93
C ARG A 647 -2.95 -138.15 2.19
N GLU A 648 -2.76 -137.49 3.33
CA GLU A 648 -2.51 -138.15 4.61
C GLU A 648 -3.70 -139.01 5.04
N HIS A 649 -4.94 -138.50 4.91
CA HIS A 649 -6.15 -139.26 5.25
C HIS A 649 -6.35 -140.47 4.30
N CYS A 650 -6.04 -140.34 3.00
CA CYS A 650 -5.97 -141.49 2.09
C CYS A 650 -4.96 -142.54 2.57
N THR A 651 -3.73 -142.14 2.91
CA THR A 651 -2.69 -143.08 3.34
C THR A 651 -3.03 -143.78 4.65
N PHE A 652 -3.59 -143.07 5.63
CA PHE A 652 -4.09 -143.67 6.86
C PHE A 652 -5.18 -144.70 6.58
N ARG A 653 -6.23 -144.32 5.82
CA ARG A 653 -7.39 -145.20 5.59
C ARG A 653 -7.02 -146.46 4.81
N HIS A 654 -6.08 -146.37 3.86
CA HIS A 654 -5.54 -147.54 3.16
C HIS A 654 -4.78 -148.45 4.14
N ARG A 655 -3.79 -147.94 4.89
CA ARG A 655 -3.00 -148.75 5.83
C ARG A 655 -3.82 -149.37 6.96
N LEU A 656 -4.86 -148.67 7.42
CA LEU A 656 -5.83 -149.18 8.38
C LEU A 656 -6.55 -150.42 7.84
N LEU A 657 -7.09 -150.34 6.62
CA LEU A 657 -7.81 -151.43 5.98
C LEU A 657 -6.89 -152.62 5.67
N ASP A 658 -5.66 -152.36 5.20
CA ASP A 658 -4.65 -153.39 4.96
C ASP A 658 -4.38 -154.21 6.25
N LEU A 659 -4.15 -153.52 7.37
CA LEU A 659 -3.85 -154.18 8.64
C LEU A 659 -5.08 -154.87 9.25
N GLN A 660 -6.26 -154.25 9.17
CA GLN A 660 -7.52 -154.87 9.64
C GLN A 660 -7.82 -156.18 8.89
N GLN A 661 -7.68 -156.21 7.55
CA GLN A 661 -7.87 -157.42 6.74
C GLN A 661 -6.82 -158.49 7.03
N TRP A 662 -5.56 -158.09 7.23
CA TRP A 662 -4.51 -159.02 7.61
C TRP A 662 -4.76 -159.63 9.00
N VAL A 663 -5.13 -158.82 10.00
CA VAL A 663 -5.47 -159.29 11.36
C VAL A 663 -6.58 -160.33 11.32
N THR A 664 -7.71 -160.03 10.68
CA THR A 664 -8.83 -161.00 10.60
C THR A 664 -8.43 -162.32 9.92
N THR A 665 -7.55 -162.25 8.92
CA THR A 665 -7.02 -163.45 8.22
C THR A 665 -6.04 -164.24 9.10
N ALA A 666 -5.22 -163.56 9.90
CA ALA A 666 -4.28 -164.18 10.83
C ALA A 666 -5.01 -164.83 12.03
N THR A 667 -6.03 -164.17 12.59
CA THR A 667 -6.85 -164.70 13.69
C THR A 667 -7.51 -166.02 13.28
N GLN A 668 -8.19 -166.05 12.14
CA GLN A 668 -8.87 -167.24 11.62
C GLN A 668 -7.93 -168.43 11.39
N LYS A 669 -6.68 -168.17 10.96
CA LYS A 669 -5.67 -169.22 10.82
C LYS A 669 -5.26 -169.80 12.17
N LEU A 670 -4.93 -168.95 13.15
CA LEU A 670 -4.49 -169.39 14.47
C LEU A 670 -5.59 -170.10 15.26
N GLU A 671 -6.84 -169.65 15.13
CA GLU A 671 -8.02 -170.36 15.68
C GLU A 671 -8.12 -171.78 15.10
N SER A 672 -7.91 -171.96 13.79
CA SER A 672 -7.99 -173.30 13.17
C SER A 672 -6.91 -174.29 13.64
N HIS A 673 -5.76 -173.79 14.12
CA HIS A 673 -4.69 -174.63 14.67
C HIS A 673 -4.91 -175.00 16.16
N GLN A 674 -5.94 -174.45 16.82
CA GLN A 674 -6.22 -174.73 18.23
C GLN A 674 -7.12 -175.97 18.46
N GLU A 675 -7.86 -176.43 17.44
CA GLU A 675 -8.79 -177.56 17.56
C GLU A 675 -8.16 -178.93 17.21
N GLU A 676 -7.14 -178.98 16.34
CA GLU A 676 -6.56 -180.24 15.80
C GLU A 676 -5.34 -180.77 16.59
N ALA A 677 -5.45 -180.88 17.91
CA ALA A 677 -4.38 -181.41 18.78
C ALA A 677 -4.25 -182.96 18.74
N GLY A 678 -3.90 -183.52 17.57
CA GLY A 678 -3.66 -184.95 17.36
C GLY A 678 -2.23 -185.39 17.74
N PRO A 679 -1.99 -186.58 18.33
CA PRO A 679 -0.67 -186.99 18.84
C PRO A 679 0.46 -187.24 17.82
N TRP A 680 0.30 -186.86 16.55
CA TRP A 680 1.17 -187.28 15.44
C TRP A 680 1.68 -186.14 14.54
N ASP A 681 1.22 -184.91 14.71
CA ASP A 681 1.53 -183.76 13.83
C ASP A 681 2.04 -182.50 14.59
N ALA A 682 2.69 -182.70 15.74
CA ALA A 682 3.20 -181.60 16.58
C ALA A 682 4.21 -180.71 15.84
N GLU A 683 5.24 -181.29 15.20
CA GLU A 683 6.33 -180.54 14.55
C GLU A 683 5.85 -179.74 13.32
N SER A 684 4.80 -180.21 12.63
CA SER A 684 4.26 -179.54 11.44
C SER A 684 3.37 -178.34 11.81
N GLN A 685 2.57 -178.47 12.88
CA GLN A 685 1.82 -177.35 13.46
C GLN A 685 2.75 -176.32 14.12
N GLU A 686 3.78 -176.76 14.84
CA GLU A 686 4.78 -175.88 15.48
C GLU A 686 5.44 -174.94 14.47
N ALA A 687 5.91 -175.46 13.33
CA ALA A 687 6.56 -174.67 12.29
C ALA A 687 5.62 -173.67 11.57
N GLU A 688 4.35 -174.03 11.34
CA GLU A 688 3.37 -173.12 10.73
C GLU A 688 2.97 -172.00 11.70
N ILE A 689 2.85 -172.32 13.00
CA ILE A 689 2.62 -171.34 14.07
C ILE A 689 3.86 -170.46 14.25
N GLU A 690 5.09 -170.97 14.24
CA GLU A 690 6.33 -170.17 14.27
C GLU A 690 6.43 -169.20 13.08
N ARG A 691 5.97 -169.59 11.88
CA ARG A 691 5.91 -168.64 10.76
C ARG A 691 4.87 -167.54 11.00
N LEU A 692 3.67 -167.90 11.48
CA LEU A 692 2.64 -166.92 11.82
C LEU A 692 3.07 -165.98 12.96
N LEU A 693 3.82 -166.47 13.95
CA LEU A 693 4.46 -165.69 15.00
C LEU A 693 5.44 -164.65 14.43
N ALA A 694 6.29 -165.05 13.48
CA ALA A 694 7.20 -164.14 12.78
C ALA A 694 6.44 -163.11 11.92
N GLU A 695 5.36 -163.50 11.24
CA GLU A 695 4.50 -162.59 10.50
C GLU A 695 3.80 -161.57 11.44
N ILE A 696 3.31 -161.99 12.61
CA ILE A 696 2.76 -161.08 13.64
C ILE A 696 3.83 -160.10 14.10
N ALA A 697 5.03 -160.57 14.46
CA ALA A 697 6.12 -159.71 14.92
C ALA A 697 6.55 -158.67 13.86
N GLU A 698 6.49 -159.01 12.56
CA GLU A 698 6.72 -158.05 11.48
C GLU A 698 5.61 -156.98 11.42
N LYS A 699 4.34 -157.41 11.46
CA LYS A 699 3.20 -156.49 11.35
C LYS A 699 2.95 -155.66 12.62
N GLU A 700 3.41 -156.11 13.78
CA GLU A 700 3.37 -155.37 15.06
C GLU A 700 4.09 -154.02 14.96
N VAL A 701 5.20 -153.97 14.21
CA VAL A 701 5.98 -152.74 13.95
C VAL A 701 5.17 -151.69 13.17
N HIS A 702 4.11 -152.09 12.46
CA HIS A 702 3.24 -151.15 11.75
C HIS A 702 2.19 -150.48 12.65
N LEU A 703 1.90 -150.99 13.84
CA LEU A 703 0.89 -150.38 14.73
C LEU A 703 1.29 -148.96 15.20
N PRO A 704 2.50 -148.70 15.75
CA PRO A 704 2.87 -147.34 16.16
C PRO A 704 2.93 -146.36 14.98
N LEU A 705 3.27 -146.84 13.78
CA LEU A 705 3.27 -146.05 12.55
C LEU A 705 1.84 -145.67 12.12
N LEU A 706 0.91 -146.63 12.20
CA LEU A 706 -0.49 -146.40 11.86
C LEU A 706 -1.20 -145.51 12.90
N GLU A 707 -0.89 -145.67 14.18
CA GLU A 707 -1.35 -144.76 15.24
C GLU A 707 -0.80 -143.35 15.02
N ALA A 708 0.49 -143.18 14.72
CA ALA A 708 1.07 -141.88 14.39
C ALA A 708 0.43 -141.23 13.15
N LEU A 709 0.15 -142.00 12.09
CA LEU A 709 -0.62 -141.52 10.93
C LEU A 709 -2.04 -141.11 11.32
N GLY A 710 -2.70 -141.89 12.18
CA GLY A 710 -4.01 -141.55 12.74
C GLY A 710 -3.97 -140.23 13.52
N GLN A 711 -2.99 -140.03 14.42
CA GLN A 711 -2.79 -138.77 15.15
C GLN A 711 -2.61 -137.56 14.20
N VAL A 712 -1.84 -137.71 13.12
CA VAL A 712 -1.69 -136.65 12.09
C VAL A 712 -3.01 -136.36 11.38
N VAL A 713 -3.82 -137.37 11.07
CA VAL A 713 -5.14 -137.20 10.44
C VAL A 713 -6.14 -136.59 11.42
N MET A 714 -6.15 -137.01 12.69
CA MET A 714 -7.01 -136.45 13.76
C MET A 714 -6.74 -134.96 13.96
N ALA A 715 -5.46 -134.56 14.06
CA ALA A 715 -5.04 -133.16 14.17
C ALA A 715 -5.41 -132.27 12.96
N LYS A 716 -5.87 -132.88 11.85
CA LYS A 716 -6.23 -132.21 10.59
C LYS A 716 -7.66 -132.51 10.14
N SER A 717 -8.55 -132.88 11.07
CA SER A 717 -9.97 -133.20 10.85
C SER A 717 -10.85 -132.47 11.89
N THR A 718 -12.19 -132.51 11.76
CA THR A 718 -13.07 -132.05 12.85
C THR A 718 -12.90 -132.95 14.09
N PRO A 719 -13.24 -132.51 15.31
CA PRO A 719 -13.24 -133.37 16.49
C PRO A 719 -14.11 -134.63 16.33
N GLU A 720 -15.19 -134.55 15.55
CA GLU A 720 -16.03 -135.68 15.17
C GLU A 720 -15.31 -136.66 14.23
N GLY A 721 -14.57 -136.15 13.25
CA GLY A 721 -13.74 -136.96 12.35
C GLY A 721 -12.57 -137.60 13.09
N ALA A 722 -11.99 -136.86 14.05
CA ALA A 722 -10.95 -137.38 14.93
C ALA A 722 -11.48 -138.49 15.85
N ALA A 723 -12.70 -138.36 16.40
CA ALA A 723 -13.34 -139.42 17.17
C ALA A 723 -13.49 -140.71 16.34
N VAL A 724 -13.94 -140.62 15.08
CA VAL A 724 -14.04 -141.76 14.16
C VAL A 724 -12.67 -142.42 13.91
N VAL A 725 -11.62 -141.63 13.65
CA VAL A 725 -10.25 -142.16 13.47
C VAL A 725 -9.71 -142.81 14.76
N GLN A 726 -10.05 -142.28 15.93
CA GLN A 726 -9.69 -142.87 17.21
C GLN A 726 -10.49 -144.15 17.52
N GLU A 727 -11.70 -144.30 16.96
CA GLU A 727 -12.53 -145.51 17.02
C GLU A 727 -12.01 -146.59 16.06
N ASP A 728 -11.70 -146.23 14.81
CA ASP A 728 -11.01 -147.09 13.83
C ASP A 728 -9.73 -147.70 14.44
N LEU A 729 -8.89 -146.87 15.09
CA LEU A 729 -7.68 -147.31 15.79
C LEU A 729 -7.98 -148.18 17.01
N ARG A 730 -8.98 -147.85 17.83
CA ARG A 730 -9.36 -148.66 19.00
C ARG A 730 -9.89 -150.04 18.59
N ALA A 731 -10.68 -150.12 17.52
CA ALA A 731 -11.19 -151.38 16.98
C ALA A 731 -10.05 -152.27 16.46
N LEU A 732 -9.06 -151.69 15.77
CA LEU A 732 -7.85 -152.43 15.35
C LEU A 732 -6.98 -152.86 16.54
N ALA A 733 -6.80 -152.00 17.55
CA ALA A 733 -6.06 -152.38 18.75
C ALA A 733 -6.73 -153.53 19.52
N GLN A 734 -8.07 -153.55 19.57
CA GLN A 734 -8.84 -154.64 20.18
C GLN A 734 -8.73 -155.96 19.41
N SER A 735 -8.84 -155.93 18.06
CA SER A 735 -8.65 -157.15 17.27
C SER A 735 -7.19 -157.65 17.28
N TRP A 736 -6.21 -156.75 17.38
CA TRP A 736 -4.81 -157.12 17.61
C TRP A 736 -4.57 -157.75 18.99
N GLN A 737 -5.22 -157.23 20.04
CA GLN A 737 -5.14 -157.83 21.38
C GLN A 737 -5.80 -159.21 21.43
N ALA A 738 -6.91 -159.43 20.71
CA ALA A 738 -7.50 -160.76 20.56
C ALA A 738 -6.54 -161.73 19.84
N LEU A 739 -5.90 -161.28 18.75
CA LEU A 739 -4.86 -162.04 18.04
C LEU A 739 -3.68 -162.39 18.96
N LYS A 740 -3.23 -161.48 19.82
CA LYS A 740 -2.16 -161.74 20.80
C LYS A 740 -2.56 -162.70 21.93
N LEU A 741 -3.81 -162.70 22.38
CA LEU A 741 -4.26 -163.68 23.38
C LEU A 741 -4.32 -165.11 22.80
N LEU A 742 -4.69 -165.24 21.51
CA LEU A 742 -4.56 -166.49 20.77
C LEU A 742 -3.08 -166.91 20.61
N GLU A 743 -2.21 -165.97 20.25
CA GLU A 743 -0.75 -166.18 20.16
C GLU A 743 -0.17 -166.75 21.46
N GLU A 744 -0.44 -166.10 22.60
CA GLU A 744 0.04 -166.55 23.92
C GLU A 744 -0.53 -167.94 24.30
N SER A 745 -1.77 -168.24 23.94
CA SER A 745 -2.38 -169.54 24.22
C SER A 745 -1.68 -170.68 23.45
N LEU A 746 -1.34 -170.47 22.17
CA LEU A 746 -0.63 -171.44 21.34
C LEU A 746 0.86 -171.56 21.73
N LEU A 747 1.51 -170.44 22.08
CA LEU A 747 2.86 -170.47 22.66
C LEU A 747 2.91 -171.23 24.00
N SER A 748 1.81 -171.23 24.78
CA SER A 748 1.74 -172.01 26.03
C SER A 748 1.63 -173.52 25.78
N LEU A 749 0.98 -173.93 24.68
CA LEU A 749 0.94 -175.32 24.21
C LEU A 749 2.34 -175.76 23.76
N ILE A 750 2.97 -175.02 22.84
CA ILE A 750 4.30 -175.32 22.28
C ILE A 750 5.37 -175.40 23.39
N ARG A 751 5.35 -174.50 24.37
CA ARG A 751 6.31 -174.51 25.50
C ARG A 751 6.24 -175.74 26.40
N SER A 752 5.26 -176.64 26.23
CA SER A 752 5.27 -177.93 26.90
C SER A 752 6.29 -178.93 26.32
N TRP A 753 7.05 -178.57 25.26
CA TRP A 753 7.81 -179.53 24.45
C TRP A 753 9.39 -179.65 24.63
N GLN A 754 10.28 -178.63 24.93
CA GLN A 754 11.73 -178.63 25.51
C GLN A 754 12.63 -177.26 25.31
N PRO A 755 13.89 -176.91 25.87
CA PRO A 755 14.32 -175.44 26.32
C PRO A 755 15.68 -174.43 26.05
N GLN A 756 15.67 -172.96 25.87
CA GLN A 756 16.55 -171.59 26.29
C GLN A 756 17.08 -170.15 25.45
N ARG A 757 17.22 -168.72 25.86
CA ARG A 757 18.21 -167.39 25.50
C ARG A 757 18.04 -165.67 25.75
N THR A 758 18.98 -164.56 25.48
CA THR A 758 19.06 -162.92 25.83
C THR A 758 20.00 -161.61 25.18
N ASP A 759 19.93 -160.18 25.52
CA ASP A 759 20.84 -158.76 25.58
C ASP A 759 21.15 -157.43 24.53
N VAL A 760 21.73 -156.05 24.56
CA VAL A 760 21.96 -154.56 25.26
C VAL A 760 22.85 -153.21 24.62
N ASP A 761 22.72 -151.74 24.75
CA ASP A 761 23.71 -150.39 24.52
C ASP A 761 23.33 -148.68 24.55
N SER A 762 24.21 -147.49 24.55
CA SER A 762 24.06 -145.89 24.13
C SER A 762 25.09 -144.52 24.37
N GLY A 763 25.06 -143.20 23.74
CA GLY A 763 25.99 -141.85 23.90
C GLY A 763 25.66 -140.22 23.53
N LYS A 764 26.44 -139.01 23.79
CA LYS A 764 26.09 -137.39 23.83
C LYS A 764 27.15 -136.01 23.78
N LYS A 765 26.94 -134.57 23.46
CA LYS A 765 27.79 -133.13 23.64
C LYS A 765 27.47 -131.53 23.01
N LEU A 766 27.98 -130.19 23.38
CA LEU A 766 27.99 -128.67 22.68
C LEU A 766 28.51 -127.10 23.28
N VAL A 767 28.57 -125.78 22.64
CA VAL A 767 29.12 -124.24 23.04
C VAL A 767 28.96 -122.77 22.11
N PHE A 768 29.22 -121.31 22.09
CA PHE A 768 29.54 -119.80 22.76
C PHE A 768 29.59 -118.25 21.93
N THR A 769 29.74 -116.85 22.40
CA THR A 769 29.65 -115.32 21.70
C THR A 769 30.24 -113.75 22.20
N ASN A 770 30.09 -112.41 21.59
CA ASN A 770 30.61 -110.86 21.97
C ASN A 770 30.24 -109.28 21.32
N ASN A 771 30.70 -107.92 21.67
CA ASN A 771 30.34 -106.34 21.19
C ASN A 771 31.14 -104.85 21.67
N ILE A 772 31.13 -103.36 21.50
CA ILE A 772 30.79 -101.93 20.71
C ILE A 772 31.22 -100.28 21.17
N PRO A 773 31.07 -98.97 20.49
CA PRO A 773 31.66 -97.42 20.67
C PRO A 773 30.98 -95.81 20.46
N LYS A 774 31.60 -94.46 20.47
CA LYS A 774 31.02 -92.88 20.44
C LYS A 774 31.81 -91.34 20.13
N SER A 775 31.26 -89.97 20.02
CA SER A 775 31.81 -88.41 19.71
C SER A 775 31.11 -86.90 20.21
N GLY A 776 31.18 -85.42 20.03
CA GLY A 776 31.78 -83.97 19.45
C GLY A 776 31.02 -82.43 19.76
N PHE A 777 31.10 -80.95 19.54
CA PHE A 777 31.81 -79.50 19.14
C PHE A 777 31.03 -77.96 19.44
N LEU A 778 31.09 -76.48 19.24
CA LEU A 778 31.70 -75.02 18.69
C LEU A 778 31.14 -73.47 19.29
N ILE A 779 31.14 -72.01 19.06
CA ILE A 779 31.51 -70.60 18.23
C ILE A 779 31.30 -68.93 18.79
N ASN A 780 31.42 -67.62 18.14
CA ASN A 780 31.45 -66.02 18.66
C ASN A 780 31.26 -64.48 17.82
N PRO A 781 31.07 -63.08 18.31
CA PRO A 781 30.74 -61.56 17.70
C PRO A 781 31.30 -59.98 18.24
N VAL A 782 31.13 -58.49 18.08
CA VAL A 782 30.55 -57.07 17.38
C VAL A 782 31.14 -55.43 17.65
N ASP A 783 30.65 -54.10 17.24
CA ASP A 783 31.23 -52.52 17.24
C ASP A 783 30.45 -50.95 17.05
N PRO A 784 30.91 -49.54 17.21
CA PRO A 784 30.26 -48.01 17.23
C PRO A 784 30.84 -46.43 16.73
N LEU A 785 30.27 -45.06 16.87
CA LEU A 785 30.72 -43.55 16.31
C LEU A 785 30.61 -41.85 16.84
N PRO A 786 30.07 -40.58 16.29
CA PRO A 786 30.52 -38.97 16.24
C PRO A 786 29.58 -37.50 16.37
N ARG A 787 29.67 -36.02 16.21
CA ARG A 787 30.46 -34.55 16.11
C ARG A 787 29.72 -32.95 15.93
N ARG A 788 30.21 -31.55 16.07
CA ARG A 788 29.53 -30.01 15.88
C ARG A 788 30.21 -28.39 15.72
N ARG A 789 29.61 -27.03 15.84
CA ARG A 789 30.03 -25.45 15.41
C ARG A 789 29.42 -23.86 15.87
N HIS A 790 30.03 -22.51 15.83
CA HIS A 790 29.55 -20.91 15.69
C HIS A 790 30.59 -19.57 15.52
N ARG A 791 30.31 -18.17 15.69
CA ARG A 791 31.06 -16.84 15.23
C ARG A 791 31.10 -15.45 16.08
N GLY A 792 32.20 -14.60 16.17
CA GLY A 792 32.19 -13.05 16.21
C GLY A 792 33.14 -12.07 17.05
N ASN A 793 33.74 -10.99 16.42
CA ASN A 793 34.18 -9.59 16.83
C ASN A 793 35.32 -9.15 17.85
N LEU A 794 35.75 -7.84 17.73
CA LEU A 794 36.64 -6.92 18.56
C LEU A 794 38.12 -6.72 18.09
N LEU A 795 38.88 -5.63 18.38
CA LEU A 795 38.71 -4.13 18.45
C LEU A 795 40.11 -3.48 18.71
N GLU A 796 40.44 -2.28 18.19
CA GLU A 796 41.58 -1.44 18.69
C GLU A 796 41.43 0.06 18.30
N GLU A 797 42.17 0.98 18.94
CA GLU A 797 41.94 2.45 18.92
C GLU A 797 43.15 3.27 18.41
N GLU A 798 42.89 4.45 17.82
CA GLU A 798 43.80 5.63 17.92
C GLU A 798 43.00 6.95 17.89
N ALA A 799 43.53 7.98 18.56
CA ALA A 799 43.04 9.35 18.55
C ALA A 799 44.22 10.35 18.50
N GLY A 800 44.12 11.52 17.89
CA GLY A 800 43.00 12.07 17.12
C GLY A 800 43.25 13.54 16.70
N PRO A 801 43.11 13.95 15.43
CA PRO A 801 43.49 15.31 14.97
C PRO A 801 42.56 16.47 15.38
N GLN A 802 41.70 16.29 16.40
CA GLN A 802 40.47 17.09 16.55
C GLN A 802 40.50 18.15 17.68
N GLY A 803 41.55 18.13 18.51
CA GLY A 803 41.74 19.06 19.63
C GLY A 803 42.06 20.49 19.20
N ASP A 804 43.18 20.68 18.50
CA ASP A 804 43.78 22.01 18.24
C ASP A 804 42.84 22.95 17.48
N PHE A 805 42.16 22.45 16.45
CA PHE A 805 41.13 23.17 15.69
C PHE A 805 40.02 23.73 16.60
N SER A 806 39.59 22.94 17.59
CA SER A 806 38.54 23.29 18.56
C SER A 806 39.01 24.26 19.66
N GLN A 807 40.32 24.56 19.72
CA GLN A 807 40.92 25.56 20.59
C GLN A 807 41.19 26.86 19.81
N LEU A 808 41.74 26.76 18.59
CA LEU A 808 41.90 27.90 17.68
C LEU A 808 40.55 28.60 17.36
N LEU A 809 39.46 27.83 17.19
CA LEU A 809 38.13 28.39 16.92
C LEU A 809 37.68 29.32 18.04
N ARG A 810 37.75 28.84 19.29
CA ARG A 810 37.38 29.60 20.50
C ARG A 810 38.28 30.82 20.71
N ASN A 811 39.57 30.72 20.39
CA ASN A 811 40.49 31.85 20.47
C ASN A 811 40.08 32.99 19.53
N PHE A 812 39.74 32.69 18.28
CA PHE A 812 39.28 33.70 17.31
C PHE A 812 37.87 34.23 17.63
N GLU A 813 36.94 33.38 18.08
CA GLU A 813 35.62 33.82 18.55
C GLU A 813 35.70 34.83 19.70
N GLN A 814 36.53 34.55 20.72
CA GLN A 814 36.75 35.45 21.85
C GLN A 814 37.41 36.76 21.43
N TRP A 815 38.45 36.69 20.59
CA TRP A 815 39.11 37.87 20.02
C TRP A 815 38.11 38.77 19.27
N LEU A 816 37.33 38.18 18.36
CA LEU A 816 36.34 38.90 17.56
C LEU A 816 35.21 39.49 18.43
N GLN A 817 34.81 38.82 19.50
CA GLN A 817 33.82 39.33 20.46
C GLN A 817 34.37 40.52 21.27
N VAL A 818 35.62 40.47 21.72
CA VAL A 818 36.28 41.57 22.44
C VAL A 818 36.38 42.81 21.55
N GLU A 819 36.87 42.66 20.32
CA GLU A 819 37.05 43.81 19.40
C GLU A 819 35.71 44.41 18.93
N ASN A 820 34.67 43.59 18.69
CA ASN A 820 33.31 44.10 18.48
C ASN A 820 32.79 44.88 19.70
N SER A 821 33.10 44.44 20.93
CA SER A 821 32.68 45.14 22.15
C SER A 821 33.38 46.49 22.34
N LYS A 822 34.60 46.67 21.80
CA LYS A 822 35.29 47.97 21.78
C LYS A 822 34.65 48.90 20.74
N LEU A 823 34.48 48.42 19.50
CA LEU A 823 33.85 49.18 18.42
C LEU A 823 32.44 49.66 18.82
N ALA A 824 31.63 48.79 19.43
CA ALA A 824 30.31 49.14 19.93
C ALA A 824 30.31 50.22 21.03
N ARG A 825 31.39 50.30 21.84
CA ARG A 825 31.55 51.36 22.84
C ARG A 825 31.94 52.70 22.20
N VAL A 826 32.85 52.70 21.22
CA VAL A 826 33.23 53.91 20.45
C VAL A 826 32.05 54.46 19.65
N LEU A 827 31.17 53.59 19.13
CA LEU A 827 29.93 53.98 18.46
C LEU A 827 28.82 54.47 19.41
N ALA A 828 28.89 54.14 20.70
CA ALA A 828 27.90 54.54 21.71
C ALA A 828 28.23 55.89 22.39
N THR A 829 29.49 56.32 22.37
CA THR A 829 29.90 57.64 22.87
C THR A 829 29.40 58.75 21.95
N ARG A 830 28.44 59.55 22.43
CA ARG A 830 28.02 60.78 21.75
C ARG A 830 29.17 61.78 21.68
N THR A 831 29.57 62.16 20.47
CA THR A 831 30.52 63.24 20.23
C THR A 831 29.88 64.60 20.55
N VAL A 832 30.19 65.18 21.70
CA VAL A 832 29.69 66.51 22.12
C VAL A 832 30.82 67.55 22.13
N SER A 833 32.06 67.12 22.44
CA SER A 833 33.30 67.89 22.36
C SER A 833 34.15 67.48 21.14
N ALA A 834 35.04 68.39 20.72
CA ALA A 834 36.10 68.08 19.76
C ALA A 834 37.12 67.07 20.32
N GLU A 835 37.24 66.97 21.65
CA GLU A 835 38.08 65.98 22.33
C GLU A 835 37.44 64.58 22.28
N ASP A 836 36.12 64.47 22.41
CA ASP A 836 35.37 63.21 22.21
C ASP A 836 35.59 62.69 20.77
N ARG A 837 35.58 63.60 19.78
CA ARG A 837 35.81 63.25 18.38
C ARG A 837 37.22 62.74 18.14
N ARG A 838 38.24 63.41 18.70
CA ARG A 838 39.66 62.99 18.61
C ARG A 838 39.92 61.66 19.30
N THR A 839 39.37 61.45 20.50
CA THR A 839 39.51 60.19 21.23
C THR A 839 38.82 59.04 20.50
N GLY A 840 37.64 59.28 19.92
CA GLY A 840 36.98 58.35 19.00
C GLY A 840 37.82 58.01 17.77
N GLU A 841 38.38 59.02 17.09
CA GLU A 841 39.30 58.83 15.95
C GLU A 841 40.52 57.96 16.32
N THR A 842 41.20 58.25 17.44
CA THR A 842 42.35 57.43 17.89
C THR A 842 41.95 56.01 18.27
N ALA A 843 40.76 55.82 18.86
CA ALA A 843 40.27 54.49 19.23
C ALA A 843 39.91 53.66 17.99
N LEU A 844 39.36 54.26 16.92
CA LEU A 844 39.15 53.55 15.66
C LEU A 844 40.46 53.17 14.98
N GLN A 845 41.47 54.06 15.00
CA GLN A 845 42.81 53.74 14.47
C GLN A 845 43.49 52.58 15.21
N GLU A 846 43.32 52.47 16.54
CA GLU A 846 43.78 51.31 17.31
C GLU A 846 43.08 50.02 16.87
N LEU A 847 41.76 50.06 16.62
CA LEU A 847 40.99 48.91 16.13
C LEU A 847 41.41 48.52 14.70
N GLU A 848 41.64 49.48 13.81
CA GLU A 848 42.12 49.22 12.45
C GLU A 848 43.51 48.59 12.44
N ALA A 849 44.40 49.02 13.34
CA ALA A 849 45.73 48.44 13.52
C ALA A 849 45.71 46.96 13.96
N ARG A 850 44.61 46.47 14.56
CA ARG A 850 44.43 45.06 14.94
C ARG A 850 43.82 44.17 13.85
N ILE A 851 43.37 44.73 12.71
CA ILE A 851 42.82 43.91 11.60
C ILE A 851 43.80 42.82 11.11
N PRO A 852 45.12 43.06 10.96
CA PRO A 852 46.07 42.03 10.53
C PRO A 852 46.19 40.86 11.52
N GLU A 853 46.09 41.13 12.83
CA GLU A 853 46.14 40.12 13.89
C GLU A 853 44.93 39.17 13.78
N GLY A 854 43.73 39.73 13.63
CA GLY A 854 42.51 38.95 13.38
C GLY A 854 42.54 38.20 12.06
N GLN A 855 43.17 38.76 11.03
CA GLN A 855 43.31 38.10 9.72
C GLN A 855 44.21 36.87 9.82
N HIS A 856 45.36 36.99 10.49
CA HIS A 856 46.27 35.88 10.74
C HIS A 856 45.63 34.79 11.61
N LEU A 857 44.87 35.15 12.65
CA LEU A 857 44.10 34.19 13.45
C LEU A 857 43.05 33.43 12.63
N PHE A 858 42.37 34.11 11.71
CA PHE A 858 41.39 33.51 10.80
C PHE A 858 42.03 32.62 9.72
N GLU A 859 43.20 32.98 9.21
CA GLU A 859 43.94 32.19 8.20
C GLU A 859 44.50 30.89 8.79
N ASN A 860 45.06 30.93 10.01
CA ASN A 860 45.47 29.72 10.73
C ASN A 860 44.30 28.74 10.97
N LEU A 861 43.08 29.26 11.16
CA LEU A 861 41.86 28.44 11.23
C LEU A 861 41.48 27.78 9.91
N LEU A 862 41.77 28.41 8.76
CA LEU A 862 41.51 27.83 7.44
C LEU A 862 42.53 26.74 7.08
N HIS A 863 43.79 26.88 7.50
CA HIS A 863 44.86 25.94 7.18
C HIS A 863 44.74 24.57 7.88
N LEU A 864 44.11 24.49 9.05
CA LEU A 864 43.97 23.25 9.84
C LEU A 864 42.60 22.56 9.68
N ARG A 865 41.86 22.84 8.60
CA ARG A 865 40.48 22.35 8.36
C ARG A 865 40.41 20.82 8.22
N PRO A 866 39.68 20.09 9.10
CA PRO A 866 39.43 18.66 8.92
C PRO A 866 38.49 18.38 7.74
N ALA A 867 38.84 17.43 6.87
CA ALA A 867 38.15 17.17 5.60
C ALA A 867 36.73 16.55 5.69
N ARG A 868 36.17 16.34 6.89
CA ARG A 868 34.85 15.69 7.11
C ARG A 868 34.04 16.26 8.27
N ARG A 869 33.44 17.45 8.10
CA ARG A 869 32.16 17.87 8.74
C ARG A 869 31.55 19.08 8.01
N PRO A 870 30.24 19.39 8.21
CA PRO A 870 29.58 20.56 7.63
C PRO A 870 30.20 21.89 8.08
N SER A 871 29.91 22.96 7.32
CA SER A 871 30.69 24.21 7.27
C SER A 871 30.15 25.32 8.19
N ASP A 872 28.91 25.18 8.64
CA ASP A 872 27.98 26.25 9.03
C ASP A 872 28.56 27.22 10.07
N GLY A 873 29.15 26.70 11.14
CA GLY A 873 29.72 27.54 12.22
C GLY A 873 30.92 28.38 11.79
N LEU A 874 31.71 27.91 10.80
CA LEU A 874 32.86 28.66 10.28
C LEU A 874 32.41 29.71 9.26
N GLU A 875 31.28 29.50 8.59
CA GLU A 875 30.69 30.48 7.68
C GLU A 875 29.95 31.61 8.41
N ASP A 876 29.28 31.35 9.54
CA ASP A 876 28.84 32.41 10.47
C ASP A 876 30.04 33.22 10.99
N LEU A 877 31.11 32.54 11.42
CA LEU A 877 32.32 33.19 11.92
C LEU A 877 33.01 34.06 10.85
N ARG A 878 33.06 33.59 9.59
CA ARG A 878 33.52 34.36 8.43
C ARG A 878 32.61 35.57 8.15
N TYR A 879 31.30 35.41 8.22
CA TYR A 879 30.34 36.49 8.02
C TYR A 879 30.48 37.58 9.11
N ARG A 880 30.60 37.18 10.38
CA ARG A 880 30.82 38.08 11.53
C ARG A 880 32.17 38.81 11.44
N TRP A 881 33.22 38.15 10.95
CA TRP A 881 34.53 38.78 10.68
C TRP A 881 34.43 39.85 9.60
N MET A 882 33.78 39.55 8.47
CA MET A 882 33.55 40.51 7.38
C MET A 882 32.66 41.70 7.82
N LEU A 883 31.62 41.43 8.61
CA LEU A 883 30.71 42.46 9.15
C LEU A 883 31.42 43.42 10.11
N TYR A 884 32.35 42.92 10.93
CA TYR A 884 33.21 43.75 11.78
C TYR A 884 34.10 44.69 10.94
N LYS A 885 34.77 44.16 9.90
CA LYS A 885 35.61 44.97 9.00
C LYS A 885 34.83 46.08 8.30
N SER A 886 33.61 45.80 7.83
CA SER A 886 32.75 46.83 7.23
C SER A 886 32.43 47.91 8.25
N LYS A 887 31.81 47.55 9.39
CA LYS A 887 31.40 48.50 10.43
C LYS A 887 32.54 49.40 10.91
N LEU A 888 33.74 48.85 11.05
CA LEU A 888 34.94 49.61 11.43
C LEU A 888 35.29 50.66 10.37
N LYS A 889 35.43 50.25 9.10
CA LYS A 889 35.69 51.16 7.97
C LYS A 889 34.60 52.23 7.80
N ASP A 890 33.34 51.81 7.88
CA ASP A 890 32.17 52.68 7.76
C ASP A 890 32.13 53.73 8.88
N SER A 891 32.57 53.37 10.10
CA SER A 891 32.66 54.30 11.23
C SER A 891 33.77 55.35 11.08
N GLY A 892 34.90 55.00 10.47
CA GLY A 892 35.98 55.95 10.16
C GLY A 892 35.53 57.02 9.15
N HIS A 893 34.78 56.62 8.12
CA HIS A 893 34.24 57.54 7.12
C HIS A 893 33.23 58.55 7.72
N LEU A 894 32.40 58.15 8.68
CA LEU A 894 31.38 59.01 9.30
C LEU A 894 31.99 60.14 10.15
N LEU A 895 33.07 59.89 10.90
CA LEU A 895 33.74 60.93 11.69
C LEU A 895 34.43 61.96 10.79
N MET A 896 35.05 61.50 9.69
CA MET A 896 35.84 62.34 8.78
C MET A 896 35.03 63.43 8.06
N GLN A 897 33.72 63.24 7.85
CA GLN A 897 32.87 64.18 7.10
C GLN A 897 32.45 65.45 7.87
N SER A 898 32.85 65.61 9.13
CA SER A 898 32.31 66.65 10.04
C SER A 898 33.30 67.77 10.40
N SER A 899 33.70 68.62 9.44
CA SER A 899 34.66 69.73 9.68
C SER A 899 34.05 71.12 9.40
N PRO A 900 34.14 72.11 10.32
CA PRO A 900 33.53 73.43 10.15
C PRO A 900 34.44 74.43 9.41
N GLY A 901 33.87 75.13 8.41
CA GLY A 901 34.46 76.31 7.76
C GLY A 901 34.07 77.63 8.43
N GLU A 902 34.86 78.68 8.22
CA GLU A 902 34.82 79.93 9.00
C GLU A 902 33.67 80.89 8.64
N GLN A 903 33.29 81.76 9.59
CA GLN A 903 32.44 82.94 9.34
C GLN A 903 33.12 84.23 9.79
N THR A 904 33.52 85.08 8.85
CA THR A 904 33.97 86.46 9.12
C THR A 904 32.75 87.41 9.18
N GLY A 905 32.34 87.78 10.39
CA GLY A 905 31.05 88.46 10.64
C GLY A 905 31.02 89.99 10.49
N ARG A 906 29.89 90.60 10.88
CA ARG A 906 29.73 92.06 11.00
C ARG A 906 28.85 92.45 12.20
N GLN A 907 29.44 93.17 13.16
CA GLN A 907 28.74 93.98 14.18
C GLN A 907 28.34 95.36 13.56
N LYS A 908 27.54 96.30 14.12
CA LYS A 908 26.85 96.57 15.42
C LYS A 908 25.44 97.19 15.10
N SER A 909 24.50 97.46 16.03
CA SER A 909 23.95 96.75 17.21
C SER A 909 22.76 97.55 17.84
N ARG A 910 21.86 96.87 18.57
CA ARG A 910 20.96 97.39 19.65
C ARG A 910 19.93 98.53 19.36
N ARG A 911 18.64 98.19 19.50
CA ARG A 911 17.73 98.83 20.50
C ARG A 911 16.99 97.74 21.30
N ARG A 912 16.34 98.11 22.42
CA ARG A 912 15.94 97.19 23.52
C ARG A 912 14.85 96.16 23.14
N TRP A 913 15.07 94.90 23.50
CA TRP A 913 14.01 93.88 23.62
C TRP A 913 13.33 93.94 25.01
N ARG A 914 12.05 93.51 25.08
CA ARG A 914 11.44 92.96 26.31
C ARG A 914 11.45 91.42 26.20
N GLY A 915 11.69 90.72 27.31
CA GLY A 915 11.98 89.28 27.30
C GLY A 915 10.76 88.34 27.16
N PRO A 916 10.95 87.04 26.86
CA PRO A 916 9.90 86.13 26.39
C PRO A 916 8.90 85.61 27.44
N CYS A 917 9.10 85.92 28.73
CA CYS A 917 8.45 85.22 29.85
C CYS A 917 6.91 85.42 29.96
N SER A 918 6.31 86.31 29.17
CA SER A 918 4.86 86.54 29.16
C SER A 918 4.09 85.55 28.28
N LEU A 919 4.71 84.98 27.24
CA LEU A 919 4.05 84.06 26.31
C LEU A 919 3.95 82.64 26.89
N LEU A 920 5.03 82.13 27.48
CA LEU A 920 5.03 80.82 28.16
C LEU A 920 3.98 80.75 29.27
N ARG A 921 3.81 81.83 30.06
CA ARG A 921 2.75 81.92 31.08
C ARG A 921 1.32 81.92 30.52
N LYS A 922 1.11 82.27 29.25
CA LYS A 922 -0.19 82.12 28.57
C LYS A 922 -0.36 80.70 28.01
N ALA A 923 0.65 80.16 27.34
CA ALA A 923 0.63 78.80 26.80
C ALA A 923 0.33 77.74 27.88
N CYS A 924 1.07 77.75 29.00
CA CYS A 924 0.87 76.80 30.09
C CYS A 924 -0.53 76.90 30.74
N ARG A 925 -1.15 78.09 30.75
CA ARG A 925 -2.50 78.29 31.31
C ARG A 925 -3.63 77.74 30.44
N VAL A 926 -3.40 77.53 29.15
CA VAL A 926 -4.36 76.89 28.23
C VAL A 926 -4.07 75.40 28.08
N ALA A 927 -2.80 75.00 28.05
CA ALA A 927 -2.41 73.59 27.92
C ALA A 927 -2.82 72.73 29.13
N LEU A 928 -2.61 73.20 30.38
CA LEU A 928 -2.91 72.43 31.59
C LEU A 928 -4.38 71.97 31.72
N PRO A 929 -5.42 72.82 31.58
CA PRO A 929 -6.80 72.37 31.66
C PRO A 929 -7.17 71.41 30.51
N LEU A 930 -6.58 71.58 29.32
CA LEU A 930 -6.77 70.67 28.18
C LEU A 930 -6.13 69.28 28.43
N GLN A 931 -4.94 69.25 29.02
CA GLN A 931 -4.27 68.01 29.43
C GLN A 931 -4.99 67.32 30.59
N LEU A 932 -5.53 68.08 31.56
CA LEU A 932 -6.38 67.55 32.63
C LEU A 932 -7.69 66.99 32.09
N LEU A 933 -8.33 67.65 31.10
CA LEU A 933 -9.52 67.13 30.42
C LEU A 933 -9.22 65.80 29.70
N LEU A 934 -8.09 65.72 28.98
CA LEU A 934 -7.66 64.51 28.29
C LEU A 934 -7.36 63.36 29.27
N LEU A 935 -6.76 63.67 30.41
CA LEU A 935 -6.44 62.70 31.46
C LEU A 935 -7.68 62.26 32.24
N LEU A 936 -8.68 63.14 32.40
CA LEU A 936 -10.02 62.81 32.93
C LEU A 936 -10.79 61.88 31.98
N LEU A 937 -10.73 62.13 30.66
CA LEU A 937 -11.33 61.26 29.65
C LEU A 937 -10.67 59.87 29.62
N LEU A 938 -9.34 59.81 29.77
CA LEU A 938 -8.62 58.54 29.96
C LEU A 938 -9.05 57.83 31.27
N LEU A 939 -9.21 58.57 32.37
CA LEU A 939 -9.68 57.98 33.63
C LEU A 939 -11.12 57.43 33.51
N LEU A 940 -12.00 58.14 32.80
CA LEU A 940 -13.35 57.68 32.46
C LEU A 940 -13.34 56.40 31.59
N LEU A 941 -12.43 56.30 30.64
CA LEU A 941 -12.22 55.06 29.85
C LEU A 941 -11.76 53.88 30.72
N PHE A 942 -10.98 54.12 31.78
CA PHE A 942 -10.60 53.09 32.76
C PHE A 942 -11.66 52.79 33.83
N LEU A 943 -12.71 53.61 33.95
CA LEU A 943 -13.81 53.43 34.91
C LEU A 943 -15.08 52.83 34.28
N LEU A 944 -15.08 52.56 32.98
CA LEU A 944 -16.11 51.74 32.34
C LEU A 944 -16.00 50.29 32.87
N PRO A 945 -17.09 49.69 33.39
CA PRO A 945 -17.04 48.36 33.97
C PRO A 945 -16.77 47.31 32.89
N ALA A 946 -15.77 46.46 33.13
CA ALA A 946 -15.41 45.34 32.27
C ALA A 946 -16.46 44.20 32.36
N GLY A 947 -17.61 44.41 31.71
CA GLY A 947 -18.60 43.36 31.49
C GLY A 947 -18.01 42.24 30.63
N ARG A 948 -18.15 40.99 31.09
CA ARG A 948 -17.83 39.81 30.28
C ARG A 948 -18.82 39.71 29.13
N GLU A 949 -18.35 39.64 27.89
CA GLU A 949 -18.26 38.39 27.10
C GLU A 949 -17.90 38.66 25.62
N GLU A 950 -17.20 37.68 25.03
CA GLU A 950 -17.05 37.38 23.60
C GLU A 950 -17.03 38.51 22.54
N ARG A 951 -15.82 38.90 22.11
CA ARG A 951 -15.37 38.78 20.70
C ARG A 951 -13.84 38.91 20.59
N SER A 952 -13.23 38.04 19.77
CA SER A 952 -11.78 37.99 19.58
C SER A 952 -11.26 39.10 18.65
N CYS A 953 -10.12 39.68 18.99
CA CYS A 953 -9.50 40.74 18.21
C CYS A 953 -8.89 40.20 16.90
N ALA A 954 -9.48 40.57 15.77
CA ALA A 954 -8.89 40.39 14.45
C ALA A 954 -9.02 41.70 13.65
N LEU A 955 -8.07 42.62 13.83
CA LEU A 955 -7.69 43.72 12.91
C LEU A 955 -6.67 44.66 13.60
N ALA A 956 -5.38 44.32 13.49
CA ALA A 956 -4.27 45.19 13.91
C ALA A 956 -3.01 44.95 13.06
N ASN A 957 -3.08 45.40 11.80
CA ASN A 957 -1.97 45.70 10.88
C ASN A 957 -0.92 44.59 10.54
N ASN A 958 -1.24 43.83 9.49
CA ASN A 958 -0.41 43.63 8.28
C ASN A 958 1.08 43.21 8.36
N PHE A 959 1.32 42.03 7.75
CA PHE A 959 2.38 41.74 6.77
C PHE A 959 3.83 42.20 7.02
N ALA A 960 4.58 41.32 7.70
CA ALA A 960 6.01 41.16 7.43
C ALA A 960 6.54 39.75 7.78
N ARG A 961 6.15 38.69 7.04
CA ARG A 961 6.95 37.44 6.96
C ARG A 961 6.54 36.41 5.90
N SER A 962 7.56 36.00 5.14
CA SER A 962 7.85 34.64 4.61
C SER A 962 6.72 33.76 4.05
N PHE A 963 6.83 33.46 2.75
CA PHE A 963 6.37 32.18 2.19
C PHE A 963 7.14 31.01 2.83
N ALA A 964 6.47 30.22 3.68
CA ALA A 964 6.99 28.95 4.19
C ALA A 964 5.84 28.00 4.54
N LEU A 965 5.72 26.89 3.81
CA LEU A 965 4.76 25.83 4.10
C LEU A 965 5.23 25.00 5.31
N MET A 966 4.56 25.11 6.45
CA MET A 966 4.67 24.13 7.52
C MET A 966 3.54 23.09 7.40
N LEU A 967 3.90 21.84 7.11
CA LEU A 967 2.96 20.72 7.19
C LEU A 967 2.50 20.54 8.65
N ARG A 968 1.19 20.41 8.86
CA ARG A 968 0.63 19.90 10.12
C ARG A 968 0.27 18.44 9.94
N TYR A 969 1.01 17.57 10.62
CA TYR A 969 0.67 16.17 10.80
C TYR A 969 -0.44 16.06 11.86
N ASN A 970 -1.59 15.49 11.48
CA ASN A 970 -2.71 15.22 12.39
C ASN A 970 -2.87 13.70 12.57
N GLY A 971 -2.15 13.14 13.54
CA GLY A 971 -2.31 11.78 14.03
C GLY A 971 -1.89 11.71 15.49
N PRO A 972 -2.37 10.72 16.28
CA PRO A 972 -1.90 10.52 17.65
C PRO A 972 -0.40 10.22 17.68
N PRO A 973 0.31 10.55 18.77
CA PRO A 973 1.73 10.21 18.93
C PRO A 973 1.91 8.68 19.00
N PRO A 974 3.04 8.14 18.52
CA PRO A 974 3.23 6.70 18.38
C PRO A 974 3.45 5.98 19.71
N THR A 975 2.69 4.89 19.89
CA THR A 975 2.99 3.71 20.71
C THR A 975 2.59 2.47 19.92
#